data_AF-A0A0G1PQG2-F1
#
_entry.id   AF-A0A0G1PQG2-F1
#
_cell.length_a   1.000
_cell.length_b   1.000
_cell.length_c   1.000
_cell.angle_alpha   90.00
_cell.angle_beta   90.00
_cell.angle_gamma   90.00
#
_symmetry.space_group_name_H-M   'P 1'
#
loop_
_entity.id
_entity.type
_entity.pdbx_description
1 polymer ?
#
loop_
_entity_poly.entity_id
_entity_poly.type
_entity_poly.pdbx_seq_one_letter_code
_entity_poly.pdbx_strand_id
1 'polypeptide(L)'
;MAICLLKINREKLLNALKSGELTIEKLYKLSDAESRALLEKYVGKENASFVNASFEAAKLSTQKKAFVNWIKKNTTYFDPVRRDMLKRVERNKKFLTPEETGKFMDDLVKQKLGFRVSELEAKTLIEMSEKIREAKAKISENSPRNSTERFEYGFALEKFKQFVGSRKLAAENIKIQERFLPKNYWKNIVDVAGFTKSLVATLDNSFIGRQGIKVLFTNPKIWGQTAIKSIELFAKELFAKSPEEFFKTRPNTIIEGLNASIFSDPNALNGKYNAAKNGYGLGVLHEEVFPTSIPERIPVLGRVFKASEIAFNGSALYMRHKLANAVIEAAEKNGVDMLDPRQATAHGRIVSSMTGRGEIGKLGVIGKELNVLMFAIRFLKSNFDTLTAHLFDKEFTKEARITSAKNTLRIAAGITALLSIAKMLDEDSVDFDPRSSKFGNICKGVRCFDVTGGMRGLVILGARLVPTIHNGEWGFWSKSVTTGKWTKLGGEGYGQQDAMDVLTNFFAGKLSPSAGAIRDVWKGEKFSGKKPTVINTTLGLITPISAQTLIEELKKGSDDLLLVMLAEAFGISVTNYTFRGTGKKWEALKIKKGEQIFNQSLKEIQNRFNERADKLEKSSQWRKMDNDKRLSELTKIKTEETNKVFNKYNIK
;
A
#
# COMPACT_ATOMS: atom_id res chain seq x y z
N MET A 1 0.41 2.18 -25.61
CA MET A 1 0.36 1.16 -26.68
C MET A 1 0.08 1.88 -27.98
N ALA A 2 0.87 1.66 -29.02
CA ALA A 2 0.51 2.13 -30.36
C ALA A 2 -0.66 1.26 -30.85
N ILE A 3 -1.86 1.82 -30.89
CA ILE A 3 -3.02 1.17 -31.50
C ILE A 3 -2.85 1.36 -33.01
N CYS A 4 -2.76 0.26 -33.76
CA CYS A 4 -2.71 0.27 -35.21
C CYS A 4 -4.11 -0.05 -35.74
N LEU A 5 -4.59 0.75 -36.70
CA LEU A 5 -5.84 0.46 -37.41
C LEU A 5 -5.75 -0.89 -38.11
N LEU A 6 -6.78 -1.73 -37.95
CA LEU A 6 -6.91 -2.95 -38.74
C LEU A 6 -6.89 -2.62 -40.24
N LYS A 7 -6.25 -3.48 -41.03
CA LYS A 7 -6.05 -3.28 -42.47
C LYS A 7 -7.34 -2.91 -43.22
N ILE A 8 -8.45 -3.56 -42.87
CA ILE A 8 -9.79 -3.33 -43.45
C ILE A 8 -10.28 -1.90 -43.18
N ASN A 9 -10.19 -1.43 -41.92
CA ASN A 9 -10.63 -0.10 -41.52
C ASN A 9 -9.74 0.99 -42.14
N ARG A 10 -8.44 0.70 -42.24
CA ARG A 10 -7.49 1.55 -42.94
C ARG A 10 -7.84 1.67 -44.42
N GLU A 11 -8.15 0.56 -45.11
CA GLU A 11 -8.51 0.56 -46.52
C GLU A 11 -9.83 1.30 -46.79
N LYS A 12 -10.84 1.15 -45.91
CA LYS A 12 -12.08 1.93 -45.99
C LYS A 12 -11.85 3.43 -45.84
N LEU A 13 -11.07 3.83 -44.83
CA LEU A 13 -10.70 5.23 -44.64
C LEU A 13 -9.92 5.79 -45.83
N LEU A 14 -8.99 4.99 -46.37
CA LEU A 14 -8.22 5.36 -47.56
C LEU A 14 -9.16 5.58 -48.74
N ASN A 15 -10.04 4.62 -49.05
CA ASN A 15 -10.98 4.70 -50.17
C ASN A 15 -11.88 5.93 -50.07
N ALA A 16 -12.41 6.25 -48.89
CA ALA A 16 -13.20 7.46 -48.65
C ALA A 16 -12.42 8.76 -48.91
N LEU A 17 -11.11 8.75 -48.64
CA LEU A 17 -10.25 9.87 -48.98
C LEU A 17 -9.89 9.90 -50.47
N LYS A 18 -9.79 8.74 -51.14
CA LYS A 18 -9.53 8.65 -52.60
C LYS A 18 -10.73 9.13 -53.41
N SER A 19 -11.94 8.79 -52.97
CA SER A 19 -13.20 9.17 -53.63
C SER A 19 -13.59 10.62 -53.39
N GLY A 20 -12.92 11.34 -52.47
CA GLY A 20 -13.28 12.70 -52.08
C GLY A 20 -14.52 12.79 -51.18
N GLU A 21 -15.10 11.65 -50.79
CA GLU A 21 -16.18 11.57 -49.80
C GLU A 21 -15.73 12.18 -48.47
N LEU A 22 -14.50 11.87 -48.05
CA LEU A 22 -13.82 12.47 -46.91
C LEU A 22 -12.70 13.39 -47.40
N THR A 23 -12.69 14.66 -46.97
CA THR A 23 -11.58 15.57 -47.24
C THR A 23 -11.10 16.23 -45.96
N ILE A 24 -9.82 16.62 -45.96
CA ILE A 24 -9.18 17.28 -44.82
C ILE A 24 -9.91 18.60 -44.51
N GLU A 25 -10.25 19.36 -45.55
CA GLU A 25 -11.01 20.61 -45.44
C GLU A 25 -12.38 20.42 -44.77
N LYS A 26 -13.08 19.31 -45.06
CA LYS A 26 -14.34 18.97 -44.38
C LYS A 26 -14.08 18.76 -42.89
N LEU A 27 -13.08 17.96 -42.52
CA LEU A 27 -12.75 17.69 -41.10
C LEU A 27 -12.34 18.93 -40.31
N TYR A 28 -11.69 19.91 -40.93
CA TYR A 28 -11.31 21.17 -40.26
C TYR A 28 -12.51 22.05 -39.89
N LYS A 29 -13.57 22.02 -40.70
CA LYS A 29 -14.78 22.82 -40.53
C LYS A 29 -15.75 22.24 -39.49
N LEU A 30 -15.65 20.95 -39.22
CA LEU A 30 -16.52 20.24 -38.28
C LEU A 30 -16.08 20.46 -36.81
N SER A 31 -17.02 20.29 -35.89
CA SER A 31 -16.71 20.13 -34.45
C SER A 31 -16.09 18.75 -34.17
N ASP A 32 -15.56 18.54 -32.95
CA ASP A 32 -15.04 17.22 -32.52
C ASP A 32 -16.09 16.11 -32.67
N ALA A 33 -17.32 16.36 -32.19
CA ALA A 33 -18.39 15.38 -32.23
C ALA A 33 -18.78 15.00 -33.66
N GLU A 34 -18.86 15.98 -34.56
CA GLU A 34 -19.18 15.77 -35.96
C GLU A 34 -18.03 15.10 -36.73
N SER A 35 -16.78 15.47 -36.44
CA SER A 35 -15.59 14.86 -37.03
C SER A 35 -15.48 13.39 -36.65
N ARG A 36 -15.69 13.08 -35.37
CA ARG A 36 -15.73 11.71 -34.87
C ARG A 36 -16.87 10.89 -35.49
N ALA A 37 -18.08 11.45 -35.57
CA ALA A 37 -19.21 10.78 -36.20
C ALA A 37 -18.98 10.51 -37.69
N LEU A 38 -18.30 11.42 -38.38
CA LEU A 38 -17.92 11.24 -39.78
C LEU A 38 -16.85 10.14 -39.93
N LEU A 39 -15.84 10.12 -39.06
CA LEU A 39 -14.77 9.11 -39.07
C LEU A 39 -15.28 7.71 -38.68
N GLU A 40 -16.28 7.63 -37.79
CA GLU A 40 -16.91 6.37 -37.37
C GLU A 40 -17.47 5.55 -38.54
N LYS A 41 -17.99 6.22 -39.57
CA LYS A 41 -18.49 5.57 -40.81
C LYS A 41 -17.42 4.74 -41.52
N TYR A 42 -16.14 5.09 -41.35
CA TYR A 42 -15.04 4.48 -42.11
C TYR A 42 -14.13 3.58 -41.25
N VAL A 43 -13.86 3.97 -40.00
CA VAL A 43 -12.95 3.22 -39.13
C VAL A 43 -13.66 2.44 -38.01
N GLY A 44 -14.98 2.57 -37.92
CA GLY A 44 -15.80 2.00 -36.86
C GLY A 44 -15.72 2.77 -35.54
N LYS A 45 -16.74 2.58 -34.70
CA LYS A 45 -16.94 3.28 -33.42
C LYS A 45 -15.74 3.18 -32.48
N GLU A 46 -15.10 2.02 -32.46
CA GLU A 46 -13.95 1.74 -31.58
C GLU A 46 -12.70 2.56 -31.95
N ASN A 47 -12.49 2.83 -33.24
CA ASN A 47 -11.29 3.51 -33.72
C ASN A 47 -11.51 5.00 -34.00
N ALA A 48 -12.75 5.45 -34.16
CA ALA A 48 -13.09 6.82 -34.53
C ALA A 48 -12.49 7.86 -33.57
N SER A 49 -12.62 7.63 -32.26
CA SER A 49 -12.07 8.51 -31.21
C SER A 49 -10.54 8.59 -31.28
N PHE A 50 -9.85 7.50 -31.60
CA PHE A 50 -8.39 7.49 -31.72
C PHE A 50 -7.90 8.19 -32.99
N VAL A 51 -8.59 7.97 -34.11
CA VAL A 51 -8.26 8.61 -35.39
C VAL A 51 -8.53 10.11 -35.32
N ASN A 52 -9.65 10.50 -34.69
CA ASN A 52 -9.99 11.90 -34.45
C ASN A 52 -8.97 12.57 -33.52
N ALA A 53 -8.62 11.97 -32.38
CA ALA A 53 -7.56 12.49 -31.50
C ALA A 53 -6.21 12.67 -32.21
N SER A 54 -5.87 11.75 -33.13
CA SER A 54 -4.65 11.86 -33.94
C SER A 54 -4.71 13.00 -34.96
N PHE A 55 -5.90 13.28 -35.52
CA PHE A 55 -6.17 14.42 -36.40
C PHE A 55 -6.11 15.74 -35.61
N GLU A 56 -6.72 15.81 -34.42
CA GLU A 56 -6.68 16.95 -33.51
C GLU A 56 -5.25 17.27 -33.05
N ALA A 57 -4.45 16.25 -32.71
CA ALA A 57 -3.04 16.43 -32.39
C ALA A 57 -2.26 17.02 -33.58
N ALA A 58 -2.61 16.62 -34.81
CA ALA A 58 -2.02 17.17 -36.02
C ALA A 58 -2.49 18.61 -36.32
N LYS A 59 -3.69 19.01 -35.86
CA LYS A 59 -4.22 20.38 -35.95
C LYS A 59 -3.49 21.35 -35.01
N LEU A 60 -3.07 20.91 -33.81
CA LEU A 60 -2.40 21.77 -32.80
C LEU A 60 -0.90 21.99 -32.98
N SER A 61 -0.17 21.04 -33.55
CA SER A 61 1.27 21.24 -33.81
C SER A 61 1.46 22.21 -34.98
N THR A 62 2.61 22.89 -35.12
CA THR A 62 2.98 23.83 -36.21
C THR A 62 2.94 23.22 -37.64
N GLN A 63 1.70 23.01 -38.05
CA GLN A 63 0.87 22.80 -39.24
C GLN A 63 1.39 22.39 -40.64
N LYS A 64 2.57 21.80 -40.81
CA LYS A 64 2.83 20.98 -42.03
C LYS A 64 3.50 19.64 -41.75
N LYS A 65 4.55 19.62 -40.93
CA LYS A 65 5.34 18.41 -40.65
C LYS A 65 4.53 17.31 -39.94
N ALA A 66 3.67 17.67 -38.98
CA ALA A 66 2.87 16.67 -38.26
C ALA A 66 1.74 16.08 -39.12
N PHE A 67 1.12 16.89 -39.98
CA PHE A 67 0.09 16.41 -40.90
C PHE A 67 0.68 15.49 -41.98
N VAL A 68 1.87 15.84 -42.48
CA VAL A 68 2.70 14.96 -43.29
C VAL A 68 2.98 13.65 -42.54
N ASN A 69 3.37 13.70 -41.27
CA ASN A 69 3.63 12.48 -40.47
C ASN A 69 2.36 11.66 -40.20
N TRP A 70 1.20 12.31 -40.01
CA TRP A 70 -0.10 11.64 -39.85
C TRP A 70 -0.51 10.91 -41.13
N ILE A 71 -0.40 11.55 -42.30
CA ILE A 71 -0.59 10.89 -43.60
C ILE A 71 0.40 9.74 -43.72
N LYS A 72 1.67 9.97 -43.38
CA LYS A 72 2.71 8.95 -43.52
C LYS A 72 2.47 7.70 -42.66
N LYS A 73 1.84 7.87 -41.49
CA LYS A 73 1.55 6.82 -40.50
C LYS A 73 0.25 6.05 -40.80
N ASN A 74 -0.74 6.70 -41.40
CA ASN A 74 -2.04 6.11 -41.69
C ASN A 74 -2.19 5.62 -43.15
N THR A 75 -1.25 5.97 -44.03
CA THR A 75 -1.18 5.51 -45.43
C THR A 75 0.11 4.71 -45.67
N THR A 76 0.13 3.78 -46.64
CA THR A 76 1.37 3.07 -47.04
C THR A 76 2.11 3.83 -48.13
N TYR A 77 3.43 3.62 -48.21
CA TYR A 77 4.29 4.27 -49.22
C TYR A 77 3.79 4.06 -50.67
N PHE A 78 3.26 2.87 -50.97
CA PHE A 78 2.74 2.49 -52.30
C PHE A 78 1.33 3.00 -52.61
N ASP A 79 0.70 3.74 -51.70
CA ASP A 79 -0.67 4.23 -51.93
C ASP A 79 -0.67 5.41 -52.93
N PRO A 80 -1.34 5.31 -54.09
CA PRO A 80 -1.37 6.38 -55.10
C PRO A 80 -1.83 7.74 -54.54
N VAL A 81 -2.71 7.70 -53.53
CA VAL A 81 -3.35 8.90 -52.97
C VAL A 81 -2.50 9.55 -51.88
N ARG A 82 -1.51 8.85 -51.33
CA ARG A 82 -0.53 9.42 -50.39
C ARG A 82 0.18 10.62 -51.00
N ARG A 83 0.63 10.51 -52.25
CA ARG A 83 1.35 11.60 -52.93
C ARG A 83 0.44 12.80 -53.18
N ASP A 84 -0.83 12.57 -53.51
CA ASP A 84 -1.82 13.63 -53.72
C ASP A 84 -2.16 14.36 -52.40
N MET A 85 -2.40 13.62 -51.32
CA MET A 85 -2.63 14.21 -49.98
C MET A 85 -1.44 15.04 -49.49
N LEU A 86 -0.21 14.54 -49.66
CA LEU A 86 1.00 15.27 -49.29
C LEU A 86 1.12 16.56 -50.12
N LYS A 87 0.88 16.51 -51.43
CA LYS A 87 0.88 17.70 -52.30
C LYS A 87 -0.21 18.72 -51.93
N ARG A 88 -1.42 18.28 -51.56
CA ARG A 88 -2.51 19.17 -51.12
C ARG A 88 -2.18 19.89 -49.81
N VAL A 89 -1.55 19.19 -48.87
CA VAL A 89 -1.09 19.76 -47.59
C VAL A 89 0.05 20.74 -47.80
N GLU A 90 0.93 20.49 -48.77
CA GLU A 90 2.00 21.43 -49.14
C GLU A 90 1.45 22.72 -49.79
N ARG A 91 0.42 22.59 -50.65
CA ARG A 91 -0.16 23.68 -51.46
C ARG A 91 -1.16 24.59 -50.74
N ASN A 92 -1.94 24.10 -49.78
CA ASN A 92 -2.98 24.91 -49.15
C ASN A 92 -2.39 25.82 -48.05
N LYS A 93 -2.31 27.12 -48.32
CA LYS A 93 -1.90 28.14 -47.33
C LYS A 93 -2.98 28.44 -46.28
N LYS A 94 -4.25 28.05 -46.52
CA LYS A 94 -5.41 28.27 -45.63
C LYS A 94 -5.44 27.38 -44.38
N PHE A 95 -4.64 26.31 -44.32
CA PHE A 95 -4.57 25.44 -43.13
C PHE A 95 -3.80 26.08 -41.95
N LEU A 96 -3.48 27.38 -42.02
CA LEU A 96 -2.49 28.07 -41.21
C LEU A 96 -3.03 29.29 -40.43
N THR A 97 -4.33 29.54 -40.41
CA THR A 97 -4.90 30.69 -39.66
C THR A 97 -5.29 30.29 -38.22
N PRO A 98 -4.73 30.95 -37.18
CA PRO A 98 -5.01 30.66 -35.77
C PRO A 98 -6.44 30.93 -35.29
N GLU A 99 -7.28 31.57 -36.10
CA GLU A 99 -8.59 32.11 -35.67
C GLU A 99 -9.69 31.05 -35.44
N GLU A 100 -9.51 29.78 -35.84
CA GLU A 100 -10.49 28.71 -35.60
C GLU A 100 -9.99 27.62 -34.62
N THR A 101 -9.02 27.98 -33.77
CA THR A 101 -8.49 27.06 -32.73
C THR A 101 -9.39 27.00 -31.49
N GLY A 102 -10.49 27.75 -31.46
CA GLY A 102 -11.47 27.79 -30.36
C GLY A 102 -12.41 26.58 -30.26
N LYS A 103 -12.28 25.56 -31.12
CA LYS A 103 -13.09 24.33 -31.04
C LYS A 103 -12.44 23.35 -30.06
N PHE A 104 -13.13 23.06 -28.97
CA PHE A 104 -12.70 22.13 -27.92
C PHE A 104 -12.35 20.74 -28.49
N MET A 105 -11.12 20.28 -28.22
CA MET A 105 -10.56 19.02 -28.74
C MET A 105 -10.74 17.86 -27.76
N ASP A 106 -11.98 17.38 -27.63
CA ASP A 106 -12.37 16.39 -26.61
C ASP A 106 -11.61 15.08 -26.76
N ASP A 107 -11.47 14.54 -27.97
CA ASP A 107 -10.85 13.22 -28.15
C ASP A 107 -9.33 13.25 -27.88
N LEU A 108 -8.62 14.34 -28.21
CA LEU A 108 -7.21 14.54 -27.87
C LEU A 108 -7.02 14.70 -26.36
N VAL A 109 -7.88 15.48 -25.71
CA VAL A 109 -7.84 15.65 -24.25
C VAL A 109 -8.11 14.30 -23.57
N LYS A 110 -9.11 13.55 -24.05
CA LYS A 110 -9.39 12.18 -23.61
C LYS A 110 -8.22 11.24 -23.83
N GLN A 111 -7.50 11.35 -24.95
CA GLN A 111 -6.32 10.53 -25.21
C GLN A 111 -5.16 10.86 -24.24
N LYS A 112 -4.97 12.14 -23.92
CA LYS A 112 -3.88 12.62 -23.05
C LYS A 112 -4.16 12.39 -21.56
N LEU A 113 -5.39 12.68 -21.12
CA LEU A 113 -5.80 12.58 -19.71
C LEU A 113 -6.38 11.21 -19.36
N GLY A 114 -6.86 10.45 -20.35
CA GLY A 114 -7.51 9.15 -20.17
C GLY A 114 -9.01 9.22 -19.84
N PHE A 115 -9.58 10.43 -19.75
CA PHE A 115 -10.99 10.70 -19.50
C PHE A 115 -11.46 11.95 -20.27
N ARG A 116 -12.76 12.03 -20.57
CA ARG A 116 -13.36 13.21 -21.23
C ARG A 116 -13.53 14.34 -20.22
N VAL A 117 -13.38 15.57 -20.69
CA VAL A 117 -13.62 16.78 -19.88
C VAL A 117 -14.62 17.66 -20.60
N SER A 118 -15.38 18.44 -19.86
CA SER A 118 -16.21 19.52 -20.43
C SER A 118 -15.34 20.67 -20.91
N GLU A 119 -15.90 21.52 -21.78
CA GLU A 119 -15.22 22.73 -22.26
C GLU A 119 -14.83 23.67 -21.10
N LEU A 120 -15.69 23.80 -20.08
CA LEU A 120 -15.40 24.58 -18.88
C LEU A 120 -14.21 24.01 -18.10
N GLU A 121 -14.19 22.69 -17.87
CA GLU A 121 -13.05 22.01 -17.21
C GLU A 121 -11.77 22.13 -18.03
N ALA A 122 -11.86 22.16 -19.36
CA ALA A 122 -10.72 22.38 -20.24
C ALA A 122 -10.15 23.80 -20.14
N LYS A 123 -11.02 24.83 -20.08
CA LYS A 123 -10.60 26.21 -19.81
C LYS A 123 -9.87 26.31 -18.47
N THR A 124 -10.44 25.71 -17.43
CA THR A 124 -9.79 25.62 -16.11
C THR A 124 -8.43 24.92 -16.18
N LEU A 125 -8.31 23.81 -16.92
CA LEU A 125 -7.03 23.12 -17.11
C LEU A 125 -5.98 23.98 -17.82
N ILE A 126 -6.39 24.76 -18.83
CA ILE A 126 -5.51 25.68 -19.54
C ILE A 126 -5.03 26.77 -18.58
N GLU A 127 -5.93 27.45 -17.87
CA GLU A 127 -5.58 28.48 -16.88
C GLU A 127 -4.63 27.95 -15.79
N MET A 128 -4.90 26.74 -15.27
CA MET A 128 -4.02 26.10 -14.30
C MET A 128 -2.65 25.78 -14.91
N SER A 129 -2.61 25.33 -16.16
CA SER A 129 -1.35 25.05 -16.87
C SER A 129 -0.52 26.32 -17.14
N GLU A 130 -1.18 27.44 -17.44
CA GLU A 130 -0.54 28.74 -17.61
C GLU A 130 0.05 29.24 -16.30
N LYS A 131 -0.71 29.17 -15.20
CA LYS A 131 -0.20 29.48 -13.85
C LYS A 131 1.01 28.65 -13.47
N ILE A 132 1.02 27.35 -13.82
CA ILE A 132 2.20 26.49 -13.60
C ILE A 132 3.39 26.98 -14.41
N ARG A 133 3.20 27.31 -15.69
CA ARG A 133 4.27 27.80 -16.58
C ARG A 133 4.85 29.12 -16.08
N GLU A 134 3.99 30.06 -15.70
CA GLU A 134 4.39 31.35 -15.12
C GLU A 134 5.15 31.17 -13.81
N ALA A 135 4.61 30.38 -12.88
CA ALA A 135 5.28 30.12 -11.61
C ALA A 135 6.63 29.40 -11.83
N LYS A 136 6.72 28.49 -12.79
CA LYS A 136 7.98 27.81 -13.14
C LYS A 136 9.01 28.79 -13.71
N ALA A 137 8.59 29.74 -14.53
CA ALA A 137 9.48 30.73 -15.14
C ALA A 137 10.14 31.66 -14.11
N LYS A 138 9.52 31.85 -12.93
CA LYS A 138 10.10 32.61 -11.82
C LYS A 138 11.23 31.88 -11.08
N ILE A 139 11.38 30.57 -11.27
CA ILE A 139 12.41 29.78 -10.58
C ILE A 139 13.74 29.93 -11.32
N SER A 140 14.68 30.65 -10.71
CA SER A 140 16.07 30.71 -11.19
C SER A 140 16.81 29.39 -10.96
N GLU A 141 17.86 29.15 -11.74
CA GLU A 141 18.67 27.91 -11.67
C GLU A 141 19.29 27.70 -10.28
N ASN A 142 19.68 28.79 -9.61
CA ASN A 142 20.27 28.79 -8.26
C ASN A 142 19.25 29.05 -7.14
N SER A 143 17.95 29.03 -7.43
CA SER A 143 16.90 29.28 -6.43
C SER A 143 17.10 28.33 -5.22
N PRO A 144 17.17 28.85 -3.98
CA PRO A 144 17.35 28.02 -2.78
C PRO A 144 16.23 27.00 -2.60
N ARG A 145 16.54 25.85 -1.97
CA ARG A 145 15.48 24.93 -1.50
C ARG A 145 14.56 25.71 -0.56
N ASN A 146 13.24 25.59 -0.76
CA ASN A 146 12.19 26.27 0.01
C ASN A 146 11.98 27.77 -0.32
N SER A 147 12.45 28.28 -1.46
CA SER A 147 12.13 29.65 -1.88
C SER A 147 10.64 29.82 -2.17
N THR A 148 10.14 31.05 -2.07
CA THR A 148 8.73 31.38 -2.32
C THR A 148 8.31 31.01 -3.74
N GLU A 149 9.13 31.29 -4.74
CA GLU A 149 8.86 31.00 -6.15
C GLU A 149 8.74 29.50 -6.41
N ARG A 150 9.60 28.70 -5.76
CA ARG A 150 9.54 27.24 -5.78
C ARG A 150 8.23 26.73 -5.18
N PHE A 151 7.81 27.28 -4.04
CA PHE A 151 6.53 26.92 -3.43
C PHE A 151 5.33 27.34 -4.28
N GLU A 152 5.34 28.52 -4.88
CA GLU A 152 4.29 28.97 -5.82
C GLU A 152 4.07 27.96 -6.94
N TYR A 153 5.17 27.52 -7.58
CA TYR A 153 5.13 26.47 -8.60
C TYR A 153 4.61 25.14 -8.04
N GLY A 154 5.11 24.73 -6.88
CA GLY A 154 4.69 23.49 -6.22
C GLY A 154 3.18 23.46 -5.93
N PHE A 155 2.63 24.55 -5.41
CA PHE A 155 1.21 24.70 -5.13
C PHE A 155 0.37 24.74 -6.42
N ALA A 156 0.82 25.46 -7.44
CA ALA A 156 0.15 25.47 -8.74
C ALA A 156 0.07 24.06 -9.34
N LEU A 157 1.17 23.30 -9.28
CA LEU A 157 1.23 21.94 -9.81
C LEU A 157 0.39 20.95 -8.98
N GLU A 158 0.39 21.07 -7.65
CA GLU A 158 -0.46 20.23 -6.78
C GLU A 158 -1.94 20.45 -7.06
N LYS A 159 -2.40 21.71 -7.14
CA LYS A 159 -3.80 22.03 -7.48
C LYS A 159 -4.20 21.42 -8.82
N PHE A 160 -3.35 21.52 -9.83
CA PHE A 160 -3.59 20.91 -11.13
C PHE A 160 -3.67 19.38 -11.05
N LYS A 161 -2.74 18.74 -10.33
CA LYS A 161 -2.74 17.27 -10.16
C LYS A 161 -3.96 16.78 -9.39
N GLN A 162 -4.41 17.48 -8.36
CA GLN A 162 -5.64 17.15 -7.64
C GLN A 162 -6.87 17.28 -8.53
N PHE A 163 -6.94 18.35 -9.33
CA PHE A 163 -8.03 18.55 -10.28
C PHE A 163 -8.10 17.39 -11.29
N VAL A 164 -6.99 17.08 -11.96
CA VAL A 164 -6.92 15.95 -12.92
C VAL A 164 -7.21 14.61 -12.24
N GLY A 165 -6.66 14.39 -11.04
CA GLY A 165 -6.82 13.16 -10.27
C GLY A 165 -8.27 12.90 -9.87
N SER A 166 -8.98 13.92 -9.37
CA SER A 166 -10.39 13.81 -8.96
C SER A 166 -11.31 13.44 -10.14
N ARG A 167 -11.08 14.03 -11.32
CA ARG A 167 -11.85 13.74 -12.54
C ARG A 167 -11.56 12.34 -13.08
N LYS A 168 -10.30 11.91 -13.03
CA LYS A 168 -9.92 10.54 -13.40
C LYS A 168 -10.59 9.51 -12.50
N LEU A 169 -10.62 9.73 -11.18
CA LEU A 169 -11.30 8.85 -10.22
C LEU A 169 -12.81 8.78 -10.50
N ALA A 170 -13.46 9.92 -10.76
CA ALA A 170 -14.87 9.96 -11.12
C ALA A 170 -15.16 9.14 -12.40
N ALA A 171 -14.32 9.28 -13.43
CA ALA A 171 -14.45 8.54 -14.68
C ALA A 171 -14.17 7.03 -14.54
N GLU A 172 -13.22 6.63 -13.69
CA GLU A 172 -12.97 5.22 -13.37
C GLU A 172 -14.14 4.58 -12.61
N ASN A 173 -14.72 5.30 -11.63
CA ASN A 173 -15.85 4.81 -10.84
C ASN A 173 -17.09 4.52 -11.70
N ILE A 174 -17.35 5.34 -12.72
CA ILE A 174 -18.46 5.12 -13.68
C ILE A 174 -18.23 3.83 -14.49
N LYS A 175 -17.02 3.63 -15.04
CA LYS A 175 -16.69 2.43 -15.83
C LYS A 175 -16.75 1.13 -15.02
N ILE A 176 -16.42 1.17 -13.73
CA ILE A 176 -16.49 0.01 -12.84
C ILE A 176 -17.96 -0.36 -12.56
N GLN A 177 -18.83 0.63 -12.33
CA GLN A 177 -20.27 0.41 -12.16
C GLN A 177 -20.89 -0.30 -13.37
N GLU A 178 -20.47 0.08 -14.57
CA GLU A 178 -20.96 -0.50 -15.83
C GLU A 178 -20.42 -1.92 -16.11
N ARG A 179 -19.22 -2.26 -15.61
CA ARG A 179 -18.51 -3.48 -16.01
C ARG A 179 -18.73 -4.69 -15.10
N PHE A 180 -19.17 -4.50 -13.85
CA PHE A 180 -19.17 -5.59 -12.87
C PHE A 180 -20.35 -5.69 -11.89
N LEU A 181 -21.35 -4.78 -11.90
CA LEU A 181 -22.36 -4.79 -10.83
C LEU A 181 -23.81 -5.02 -11.30
N PRO A 182 -24.51 -6.04 -10.74
CA PRO A 182 -25.93 -5.92 -10.45
C PRO A 182 -26.15 -4.76 -9.47
N LYS A 183 -27.24 -4.00 -9.66
CA LYS A 183 -27.54 -2.75 -8.94
C LYS A 183 -27.30 -2.83 -7.41
N ASN A 184 -26.65 -1.78 -6.88
CA ASN A 184 -26.59 -1.32 -5.48
C ASN A 184 -25.89 -2.17 -4.38
N TYR A 185 -25.78 -3.50 -4.46
CA TYR A 185 -25.32 -4.30 -3.30
C TYR A 185 -23.80 -4.22 -3.03
N TRP A 186 -22.98 -4.30 -4.08
CA TRP A 186 -21.51 -4.38 -3.97
C TRP A 186 -20.84 -3.04 -3.63
N LYS A 187 -21.43 -1.91 -4.05
CA LYS A 187 -20.95 -0.56 -3.73
C LYS A 187 -21.01 -0.33 -2.22
N ASN A 188 -22.12 -0.75 -1.60
CA ASN A 188 -22.31 -0.68 -0.15
C ASN A 188 -21.24 -1.50 0.61
N ILE A 189 -20.83 -2.67 0.09
CA ILE A 189 -19.80 -3.51 0.73
C ILE A 189 -18.42 -2.85 0.67
N VAL A 190 -18.04 -2.25 -0.46
CA VAL A 190 -16.74 -1.58 -0.62
C VAL A 190 -16.65 -0.31 0.22
N ASP A 191 -17.72 0.50 0.24
CA ASP A 191 -17.78 1.73 1.04
C ASP A 191 -17.77 1.42 2.54
N VAL A 192 -18.51 0.39 2.98
CA VAL A 192 -18.51 -0.09 4.37
C VAL A 192 -17.16 -0.66 4.76
N ALA A 193 -16.55 -1.51 3.93
CA ALA A 193 -15.23 -2.09 4.22
C ALA A 193 -14.12 -1.04 4.26
N GLY A 194 -14.15 -0.05 3.35
CA GLY A 194 -13.25 1.11 3.39
C GLY A 194 -13.45 1.97 4.63
N PHE A 195 -14.70 2.26 4.99
CA PHE A 195 -15.07 3.02 6.19
C PHE A 195 -14.62 2.32 7.49
N THR A 196 -14.91 1.02 7.63
CA THR A 196 -14.43 0.15 8.71
C THR A 196 -12.91 0.15 8.80
N LYS A 197 -12.21 -0.02 7.67
CA LYS A 197 -10.73 -0.02 7.63
C LYS A 197 -10.15 1.31 8.10
N SER A 198 -10.69 2.43 7.62
CA SER A 198 -10.30 3.77 8.05
C SER A 198 -10.61 4.00 9.54
N LEU A 199 -11.80 3.63 10.02
CA LEU A 199 -12.14 3.75 11.44
C LEU A 199 -11.21 2.94 12.34
N VAL A 200 -10.87 1.72 11.92
CA VAL A 200 -9.94 0.85 12.65
C VAL A 200 -8.53 1.45 12.73
N ALA A 201 -8.15 2.26 11.73
CA ALA A 201 -6.89 3.00 11.66
C ALA A 201 -6.93 4.37 12.36
N THR A 202 -8.05 4.77 13.00
CA THR A 202 -8.14 6.02 13.78
C THR A 202 -7.17 5.97 14.96
N LEU A 203 -6.55 7.11 15.32
CA LEU A 203 -5.50 7.24 16.35
C LEU A 203 -4.16 6.56 16.00
N ASP A 204 -4.00 6.15 14.76
CA ASP A 204 -2.81 5.43 14.33
C ASP A 204 -1.74 6.38 13.75
N ASN A 205 -0.59 6.46 14.41
CA ASN A 205 0.64 7.06 13.87
C ASN A 205 1.66 5.96 13.51
N SER A 206 1.19 4.76 13.20
CA SER A 206 1.99 3.55 13.02
C SER A 206 2.90 3.53 11.81
N PHE A 207 2.80 4.50 10.90
CA PHE A 207 3.63 4.51 9.69
C PHE A 207 5.10 4.30 10.06
N ILE A 208 5.59 5.01 11.08
CA ILE A 208 7.00 5.02 11.50
C ILE A 208 7.51 3.64 11.94
N GLY A 209 6.75 2.91 12.77
CA GLY A 209 7.14 1.59 13.31
C GLY A 209 6.71 0.40 12.44
N ARG A 210 5.66 0.53 11.62
CA ARG A 210 5.23 -0.56 10.71
C ARG A 210 5.95 -0.50 9.38
N GLN A 211 5.80 0.60 8.67
CA GLN A 211 6.27 0.74 7.29
C GLN A 211 7.67 1.34 7.24
N GLY A 212 7.89 2.38 8.05
CA GLY A 212 9.11 3.15 8.10
C GLY A 212 10.27 2.44 8.79
N ILE A 213 10.04 1.41 9.61
CA ILE A 213 11.10 0.75 10.39
C ILE A 213 12.23 0.16 9.52
N LYS A 214 11.95 -0.18 8.26
CA LYS A 214 12.99 -0.59 7.28
C LYS A 214 14.02 0.53 7.04
N VAL A 215 13.56 1.78 7.07
CA VAL A 215 14.38 2.98 6.90
C VAL A 215 15.20 3.26 8.16
N LEU A 216 14.75 2.88 9.36
CA LEU A 216 15.57 2.98 10.58
C LEU A 216 16.92 2.27 10.42
N PHE A 217 16.92 1.05 9.87
CA PHE A 217 18.13 0.24 9.73
C PHE A 217 19.00 0.61 8.51
N THR A 218 18.47 1.35 7.55
CA THR A 218 19.22 1.73 6.33
C THR A 218 19.62 3.19 6.31
N ASN A 219 18.79 4.07 6.86
CA ASN A 219 18.92 5.51 6.90
C ASN A 219 18.30 6.08 8.21
N PRO A 220 18.89 5.80 9.39
CA PRO A 220 18.31 6.16 10.70
C PRO A 220 18.02 7.67 10.83
N LYS A 221 18.83 8.52 10.20
CA LYS A 221 18.60 9.97 10.14
C LYS A 221 17.28 10.34 9.46
N ILE A 222 16.98 9.73 8.30
CA ILE A 222 15.72 9.96 7.58
C ILE A 222 14.55 9.44 8.42
N TRP A 223 14.71 8.28 9.07
CA TRP A 223 13.69 7.74 9.97
C TRP A 223 13.37 8.69 11.13
N GLY A 224 14.39 9.17 11.84
CA GLY A 224 14.21 10.10 12.96
C GLY A 224 13.58 11.43 12.54
N GLN A 225 14.00 12.00 11.41
CA GLN A 225 13.37 13.19 10.84
C GLN A 225 11.90 12.96 10.50
N THR A 226 11.56 11.79 9.96
CA THR A 226 10.18 11.44 9.66
C THR A 226 9.36 11.24 10.94
N ALA A 227 9.92 10.62 11.98
CA ALA A 227 9.24 10.42 13.26
C ALA A 227 8.82 11.76 13.88
N ILE A 228 9.74 12.74 13.91
CA ILE A 228 9.45 14.12 14.34
C ILE A 228 8.39 14.75 13.44
N LYS A 229 8.52 14.58 12.11
CA LYS A 229 7.55 15.13 11.16
C LYS A 229 6.16 14.54 11.35
N SER A 230 6.04 13.26 11.70
CA SER A 230 4.79 12.58 12.00
C SER A 230 4.03 13.24 13.14
N ILE A 231 4.75 13.54 14.23
CA ILE A 231 4.19 14.22 15.41
C ILE A 231 3.82 15.66 15.05
N GLU A 232 4.67 16.36 14.30
CA GLU A 232 4.40 17.73 13.84
C GLU A 232 3.14 17.80 12.96
N LEU A 233 2.99 16.88 12.01
CA LEU A 233 1.83 16.78 11.12
C LEU A 233 0.55 16.46 11.90
N PHE A 234 0.62 15.50 12.82
CA PHE A 234 -0.50 15.16 13.70
C PHE A 234 -0.94 16.38 14.52
N ALA A 235 0.00 17.05 15.20
CA ALA A 235 -0.29 18.21 16.03
C ALA A 235 -0.85 19.38 15.21
N LYS A 236 -0.26 19.68 14.05
CA LYS A 236 -0.74 20.76 13.17
C LYS A 236 -2.18 20.55 12.73
N GLU A 237 -2.56 19.34 12.33
CA GLU A 237 -3.94 19.03 11.95
C GLU A 237 -4.86 19.02 13.19
N LEU A 238 -4.40 18.43 14.29
CA LEU A 238 -5.16 18.38 15.53
C LEU A 238 -5.48 19.77 16.06
N PHE A 239 -4.61 20.76 15.90
CA PHE A 239 -4.83 22.13 16.40
C PHE A 239 -5.28 23.12 15.32
N ALA A 240 -5.38 22.72 14.05
CA ALA A 240 -5.90 23.57 12.97
C ALA A 240 -7.33 24.05 13.27
N LYS A 241 -7.61 25.34 12.98
CA LYS A 241 -8.96 25.91 13.08
C LYS A 241 -9.88 25.16 12.11
N SER A 242 -11.00 24.65 12.61
CA SER A 242 -11.98 23.96 11.76
C SER A 242 -12.81 25.00 10.99
N PRO A 243 -13.29 24.68 9.78
CA PRO A 243 -14.36 25.47 9.15
C PRO A 243 -15.55 25.59 10.12
N GLU A 244 -16.21 26.76 10.16
CA GLU A 244 -17.31 27.06 11.10
C GLU A 244 -18.56 26.17 10.87
N GLU A 245 -18.67 25.53 9.71
CA GLU A 245 -19.81 24.70 9.35
C GLU A 245 -19.62 23.20 9.69
N PHE A 246 -20.60 22.66 10.41
CA PHE A 246 -20.72 21.23 10.73
C PHE A 246 -20.88 20.39 9.44
N PHE A 247 -20.21 19.23 9.37
CA PHE A 247 -20.24 18.23 8.28
C PHE A 247 -19.49 18.52 6.96
N LYS A 248 -18.80 19.65 6.81
CA LYS A 248 -17.92 19.88 5.63
C LYS A 248 -16.57 19.14 5.75
N THR A 249 -16.07 18.65 4.60
CA THR A 249 -14.73 18.05 4.46
C THR A 249 -13.66 19.05 4.90
N ARG A 250 -12.72 18.64 5.76
CA ARG A 250 -11.61 19.49 6.20
C ARG A 250 -10.63 19.68 5.03
N PRO A 251 -10.13 20.90 4.78
CA PRO A 251 -9.21 21.14 3.68
C PRO A 251 -7.84 20.47 3.96
N ASN A 252 -7.26 19.80 2.96
CA ASN A 252 -6.00 19.04 3.06
C ASN A 252 -4.75 19.95 2.97
N THR A 253 -4.81 21.16 3.53
CA THR A 253 -3.77 22.20 3.34
C THR A 253 -2.38 21.76 3.79
N ILE A 254 -2.30 20.94 4.84
CA ILE A 254 -1.03 20.41 5.35
C ILE A 254 -0.37 19.47 4.33
N ILE A 255 -1.14 18.56 3.72
CA ILE A 255 -0.63 17.64 2.70
C ILE A 255 -0.35 18.40 1.39
N GLU A 256 -1.18 19.39 1.03
CA GLU A 256 -0.91 20.26 -0.12
C GLU A 256 0.43 20.98 0.02
N GLY A 257 0.73 21.54 1.20
CA GLY A 257 2.02 22.17 1.48
C GLY A 257 3.20 21.19 1.39
N LEU A 258 3.01 19.95 1.87
CA LEU A 258 4.00 18.89 1.73
C LEU A 258 4.21 18.52 0.25
N ASN A 259 3.15 18.31 -0.52
CA ASN A 259 3.21 18.03 -1.95
C ASN A 259 3.88 19.17 -2.73
N ALA A 260 3.56 20.43 -2.40
CA ALA A 260 4.19 21.59 -3.00
C ALA A 260 5.71 21.61 -2.75
N SER A 261 6.15 21.26 -1.53
CA SER A 261 7.59 21.14 -1.22
C SER A 261 8.28 20.04 -2.02
N ILE A 262 7.59 18.94 -2.30
CA ILE A 262 8.12 17.79 -3.05
C ILE A 262 8.19 18.11 -4.54
N PHE A 263 7.16 18.74 -5.08
CA PHE A 263 7.10 19.10 -6.49
C PHE A 263 8.05 20.23 -6.87
N SER A 264 8.50 21.00 -5.91
CA SER A 264 9.50 22.06 -6.07
C SER A 264 10.93 21.63 -5.73
N ASP A 265 11.11 20.35 -5.36
CA ASP A 265 12.42 19.75 -5.13
C ASP A 265 13.29 19.79 -6.41
N PRO A 266 14.61 20.02 -6.32
CA PRO A 266 15.50 19.95 -7.48
C PRO A 266 15.32 18.69 -8.35
N ASN A 267 15.10 17.52 -7.75
CA ASN A 267 14.90 16.26 -8.47
C ASN A 267 13.50 16.14 -9.12
N ALA A 268 12.54 16.95 -8.68
CA ALA A 268 11.27 17.13 -9.39
C ALA A 268 11.47 18.05 -10.61
N LEU A 269 12.19 19.16 -10.43
CA LEU A 269 12.39 20.18 -11.46
C LEU A 269 13.26 19.69 -12.63
N ASN A 270 14.33 18.95 -12.33
CA ASN A 270 15.21 18.36 -13.34
C ASN A 270 14.63 17.08 -13.98
N GLY A 271 13.43 16.66 -13.58
CA GLY A 271 12.72 15.53 -14.18
C GLY A 271 13.11 14.14 -13.65
N LYS A 272 14.08 14.01 -12.74
CA LYS A 272 14.51 12.69 -12.21
C LYS A 272 13.38 11.92 -11.54
N TYR A 273 12.48 12.59 -10.82
CA TYR A 273 11.29 11.91 -10.29
C TYR A 273 10.38 11.37 -11.39
N ASN A 274 10.21 12.11 -12.49
CA ASN A 274 9.35 11.73 -13.60
C ASN A 274 9.99 10.68 -14.53
N ALA A 275 11.32 10.53 -14.50
CA ALA A 275 12.01 9.47 -15.23
C ALA A 275 11.56 8.08 -14.76
N ALA A 276 11.29 7.91 -13.47
CA ALA A 276 10.75 6.67 -12.95
C ALA A 276 9.26 6.53 -13.35
N LYS A 277 8.90 5.39 -13.96
CA LYS A 277 7.50 5.10 -14.35
C LYS A 277 6.53 5.15 -13.17
N ASN A 278 7.02 4.86 -11.97
CA ASN A 278 6.26 4.88 -10.73
C ASN A 278 6.40 6.20 -9.94
N GLY A 279 7.16 7.17 -10.46
CA GLY A 279 7.39 8.46 -9.81
C GLY A 279 7.99 8.36 -8.40
N TYR A 280 8.73 7.28 -8.10
CA TYR A 280 9.20 6.95 -6.75
C TYR A 280 8.08 6.83 -5.70
N GLY A 281 6.83 6.65 -6.13
CA GLY A 281 5.64 6.64 -5.26
C GLY A 281 5.29 8.01 -4.66
N LEU A 282 5.79 9.11 -5.24
CA LEU A 282 5.53 10.48 -4.78
C LEU A 282 4.20 11.07 -5.32
N GLY A 283 3.58 10.43 -6.31
CA GLY A 283 2.28 10.82 -6.87
C GLY A 283 1.07 10.13 -6.23
N VAL A 284 1.21 9.63 -5.01
CA VAL A 284 0.18 8.84 -4.31
C VAL A 284 -0.77 9.78 -3.57
N LEU A 285 -2.08 9.69 -3.85
CA LEU A 285 -3.10 10.53 -3.21
C LEU A 285 -3.54 10.01 -1.82
N HIS A 286 -3.58 8.68 -1.64
CA HIS A 286 -3.93 8.05 -0.36
C HIS A 286 -3.14 6.75 -0.14
N GLU A 287 -2.75 6.46 1.10
CA GLU A 287 -2.20 5.16 1.48
C GLU A 287 -3.30 4.11 1.71
N GLU A 288 -2.95 2.83 1.56
CA GLU A 288 -3.93 1.73 1.61
C GLU A 288 -4.69 1.60 2.92
N VAL A 289 -4.10 2.10 4.00
CA VAL A 289 -4.66 2.07 5.36
C VAL A 289 -5.83 3.04 5.50
N PHE A 290 -5.83 4.14 4.73
CA PHE A 290 -6.88 5.15 4.68
C PHE A 290 -7.48 5.23 3.27
N PRO A 291 -8.27 4.23 2.83
CA PRO A 291 -8.87 4.24 1.49
C PRO A 291 -9.98 5.29 1.36
N THR A 292 -10.48 5.83 2.48
CA THR A 292 -11.54 6.85 2.52
C THR A 292 -11.35 7.80 3.70
N SER A 293 -11.68 9.07 3.48
CA SER A 293 -11.67 10.12 4.51
C SER A 293 -13.05 10.33 5.14
N ILE A 294 -14.09 9.54 4.78
CA ILE A 294 -15.46 9.67 5.32
C ILE A 294 -15.54 9.80 6.85
N PRO A 295 -14.75 9.04 7.66
CA PRO A 295 -14.79 9.17 9.12
C PRO A 295 -14.41 10.57 9.67
N GLU A 296 -13.78 11.44 8.87
CA GLU A 296 -13.43 12.81 9.26
C GLU A 296 -14.66 13.70 9.54
N ARG A 297 -15.85 13.27 9.09
CA ARG A 297 -17.12 13.98 9.26
C ARG A 297 -17.79 13.74 10.61
N ILE A 298 -17.28 12.80 11.42
CA ILE A 298 -17.86 12.47 12.74
C ILE A 298 -17.48 13.57 13.75
N PRO A 299 -18.42 14.16 14.50
CA PRO A 299 -18.10 15.18 15.51
C PRO A 299 -17.08 14.68 16.54
N VAL A 300 -16.10 15.52 16.90
CA VAL A 300 -14.99 15.25 17.83
C VAL A 300 -14.00 14.17 17.33
N LEU A 301 -14.48 12.98 17.00
CA LEU A 301 -13.68 11.85 16.49
C LEU A 301 -13.05 12.15 15.11
N GLY A 302 -13.75 12.90 14.26
CA GLY A 302 -13.30 13.24 12.91
C GLY A 302 -12.02 14.08 12.88
N ARG A 303 -11.79 14.90 13.91
CA ARG A 303 -10.56 15.70 14.05
C ARG A 303 -9.34 14.84 14.34
N VAL A 304 -9.50 13.89 15.26
CA VAL A 304 -8.45 12.94 15.64
C VAL A 304 -8.18 11.95 14.51
N PHE A 305 -9.23 11.49 13.83
CA PHE A 305 -9.12 10.69 12.61
C PHE A 305 -8.34 11.43 11.53
N LYS A 306 -8.69 12.69 11.25
CA LYS A 306 -8.00 13.48 10.24
C LYS A 306 -6.54 13.70 10.59
N ALA A 307 -6.24 14.02 11.85
CA ALA A 307 -4.86 14.16 12.33
C ALA A 307 -4.05 12.89 12.13
N SER A 308 -4.63 11.72 12.42
CA SER A 308 -4.01 10.42 12.18
C SER A 308 -3.81 10.12 10.68
N GLU A 309 -4.81 10.38 9.84
CA GLU A 309 -4.71 10.24 8.38
C GLU A 309 -3.58 11.12 7.81
N ILE A 310 -3.53 12.39 8.21
CA ILE A 310 -2.52 13.36 7.77
C ILE A 310 -1.13 12.97 8.25
N ALA A 311 -0.99 12.54 9.52
CA ALA A 311 0.28 12.07 10.06
C ALA A 311 0.77 10.83 9.32
N PHE A 312 -0.11 9.85 9.07
CA PHE A 312 0.25 8.63 8.37
C PHE A 312 0.65 8.88 6.91
N ASN A 313 -0.23 9.51 6.13
CA ASN A 313 -0.01 9.76 4.70
C ASN A 313 1.14 10.75 4.50
N GLY A 314 1.21 11.80 5.31
CA GLY A 314 2.24 12.82 5.22
C GLY A 314 3.61 12.30 5.61
N SER A 315 3.72 11.47 6.66
CA SER A 315 4.99 10.82 7.02
C SER A 315 5.43 9.81 5.98
N ALA A 316 4.50 9.04 5.40
CA ALA A 316 4.81 8.12 4.31
C ALA A 316 5.42 8.86 3.12
N LEU A 317 4.77 9.95 2.71
CA LEU A 317 5.21 10.76 1.60
C LEU A 317 6.54 11.48 1.90
N TYR A 318 6.71 12.04 3.10
CA TYR A 318 7.94 12.70 3.53
C TYR A 318 9.13 11.75 3.54
N MET A 319 8.97 10.57 4.17
CA MET A 319 10.03 9.55 4.20
C MET A 319 10.40 9.09 2.80
N ARG A 320 9.39 8.88 1.94
CA ARG A 320 9.58 8.46 0.55
C ARG A 320 10.31 9.50 -0.27
N HIS A 321 9.99 10.78 -0.09
CA HIS A 321 10.70 11.91 -0.71
C HIS A 321 12.16 11.96 -0.29
N LYS A 322 12.44 11.92 1.01
CA LYS A 322 13.81 11.94 1.54
C LYS A 322 14.61 10.74 1.08
N LEU A 323 14.00 9.56 1.10
CA LEU A 323 14.65 8.33 0.64
C LEU A 323 14.88 8.34 -0.88
N ALA A 324 13.93 8.85 -1.67
CA ALA A 324 14.11 9.03 -3.12
C ALA A 324 15.34 9.90 -3.41
N ASN A 325 15.45 11.04 -2.72
CA ASN A 325 16.61 11.92 -2.87
C ASN A 325 17.92 11.22 -2.49
N ALA A 326 17.95 10.51 -1.36
CA ALA A 326 19.15 9.80 -0.92
C ALA A 326 19.55 8.66 -1.87
N VAL A 327 18.57 7.94 -2.42
CA VAL A 327 18.81 6.86 -3.39
C VAL A 327 19.28 7.40 -4.73
N ILE A 328 18.67 8.47 -5.23
CA ILE A 328 19.10 9.15 -6.46
C ILE A 328 20.54 9.63 -6.30
N GLU A 329 20.83 10.35 -5.21
CA GLU A 329 22.17 10.88 -4.95
C GLU A 329 23.22 9.77 -4.84
N ALA A 330 22.90 8.66 -4.15
CA ALA A 330 23.81 7.52 -4.03
C ALA A 330 24.06 6.83 -5.39
N ALA A 331 23.03 6.67 -6.21
CA ALA A 331 23.13 6.06 -7.53
C ALA A 331 23.97 6.94 -8.48
N GLU A 332 23.76 8.26 -8.46
CA GLU A 332 24.53 9.20 -9.29
C GLU A 332 26.00 9.26 -8.88
N LYS A 333 26.30 9.19 -7.57
CA LYS A 333 27.67 9.04 -7.06
C LYS A 333 28.35 7.77 -7.55
N ASN A 334 27.58 6.73 -7.88
CA ASN A 334 28.07 5.48 -8.48
C ASN A 334 28.05 5.50 -10.02
N GLY A 335 27.85 6.66 -10.65
CA GLY A 335 27.86 6.83 -12.10
C GLY A 335 26.58 6.35 -12.80
N VAL A 336 25.47 6.16 -12.06
CA VAL A 336 24.18 5.80 -12.66
C VAL A 336 23.41 7.05 -13.05
N ASP A 337 23.01 7.12 -14.32
CA ASP A 337 22.11 8.16 -14.80
C ASP A 337 20.67 7.91 -14.30
N MET A 338 20.19 8.78 -13.41
CA MET A 338 18.84 8.71 -12.84
C MET A 338 17.78 9.40 -13.70
N LEU A 339 18.15 9.90 -14.89
CA LEU A 339 17.22 10.24 -15.97
C LEU A 339 16.91 9.04 -16.88
N ASP A 340 17.71 7.97 -16.86
CA ASP A 340 17.36 6.71 -17.53
C ASP A 340 16.10 6.12 -16.87
N PRO A 341 14.97 6.00 -17.61
CA PRO A 341 13.74 5.49 -17.06
C PRO A 341 13.85 4.09 -16.47
N ARG A 342 14.76 3.24 -16.98
CA ARG A 342 14.96 1.89 -16.45
C ARG A 342 15.63 1.94 -15.08
N GLN A 343 16.70 2.72 -14.94
CA GLN A 343 17.39 2.92 -13.65
C GLN A 343 16.47 3.60 -12.64
N ALA A 344 15.84 4.70 -13.03
CA ALA A 344 14.95 5.46 -12.17
C ALA A 344 13.77 4.61 -11.68
N THR A 345 13.15 3.81 -12.56
CA THR A 345 12.04 2.93 -12.16
C THR A 345 12.48 1.82 -11.19
N ALA A 346 13.64 1.19 -11.43
CA ALA A 346 14.15 0.15 -10.55
C ALA A 346 14.45 0.70 -9.13
N HIS A 347 15.08 1.86 -9.04
CA HIS A 347 15.33 2.52 -7.75
C HIS A 347 14.05 3.06 -7.11
N GLY A 348 13.12 3.56 -7.91
CA GLY A 348 11.79 3.96 -7.43
C GLY A 348 11.03 2.81 -6.77
N ARG A 349 11.16 1.58 -7.27
CA ARG A 349 10.58 0.38 -6.65
C ARG A 349 11.20 0.06 -5.29
N ILE A 350 12.51 0.23 -5.16
CA ILE A 350 13.22 0.09 -3.89
C ILE A 350 12.68 1.11 -2.88
N VAL A 351 12.63 2.39 -3.27
CA VAL A 351 12.13 3.48 -2.41
C VAL A 351 10.69 3.23 -1.97
N SER A 352 9.82 2.83 -2.90
CA SER A 352 8.42 2.53 -2.59
C SER A 352 8.30 1.33 -1.63
N SER A 353 9.05 0.25 -1.87
CA SER A 353 9.01 -0.95 -1.01
C SER A 353 9.59 -0.72 0.39
N MET A 354 10.66 0.07 0.48
CA MET A 354 11.27 0.48 1.74
C MET A 354 10.37 1.40 2.57
N THR A 355 9.41 2.06 1.94
CA THR A 355 8.41 2.94 2.60
C THR A 355 7.02 2.32 2.63
N GLY A 356 6.93 0.98 2.56
CA GLY A 356 5.70 0.24 2.80
C GLY A 356 4.76 0.08 1.60
N ARG A 357 5.19 0.43 0.39
CA ARG A 357 4.36 0.41 -0.82
C ARG A 357 4.99 -0.40 -1.95
N GLY A 358 4.69 -1.69 -2.00
CA GLY A 358 5.12 -2.59 -3.08
C GLY A 358 4.29 -2.42 -4.35
N GLU A 359 4.92 -2.62 -5.51
CA GLU A 359 4.22 -2.59 -6.81
C GLU A 359 3.57 -3.95 -7.12
N ILE A 360 2.28 -3.91 -7.49
CA ILE A 360 1.45 -5.09 -7.82
C ILE A 360 1.15 -5.23 -9.33
N GLY A 361 1.78 -4.41 -10.19
CA GLY A 361 1.69 -4.52 -11.65
C GLY A 361 0.26 -4.46 -12.21
N LYS A 362 -0.04 -5.29 -13.22
CA LYS A 362 -1.36 -5.35 -13.90
C LYS A 362 -2.51 -5.79 -13.00
N LEU A 363 -2.22 -6.47 -11.89
CA LEU A 363 -3.21 -6.79 -10.85
C LEU A 363 -3.65 -5.54 -10.07
N GLY A 364 -2.98 -4.39 -10.25
CA GLY A 364 -3.43 -3.11 -9.71
C GLY A 364 -4.80 -2.64 -10.21
N VAL A 365 -5.26 -3.15 -11.37
CA VAL A 365 -6.61 -2.86 -11.93
C VAL A 365 -7.71 -3.65 -11.20
N ILE A 366 -7.40 -4.84 -10.69
CA ILE A 366 -8.25 -5.64 -9.76
C ILE A 366 -7.92 -5.28 -8.29
N GLY A 367 -6.90 -4.43 -8.12
CA GLY A 367 -6.24 -4.17 -6.85
C GLY A 367 -6.94 -3.14 -5.99
N LYS A 368 -7.91 -2.36 -6.49
CA LYS A 368 -8.74 -1.50 -5.62
C LYS A 368 -9.67 -2.37 -4.78
N GLU A 369 -10.26 -3.40 -5.36
CA GLU A 369 -11.22 -4.32 -4.75
C GLU A 369 -10.50 -5.37 -3.87
N LEU A 370 -9.39 -5.94 -4.34
CA LEU A 370 -8.54 -6.82 -3.52
C LEU A 370 -7.90 -6.10 -2.33
N ASN A 371 -7.62 -4.80 -2.43
CA ASN A 371 -7.11 -3.97 -1.31
C ASN A 371 -8.21 -3.60 -0.28
N VAL A 372 -9.48 -3.79 -0.64
CA VAL A 372 -10.60 -3.67 0.30
C VAL A 372 -10.84 -5.00 1.02
N LEU A 373 -10.58 -6.12 0.37
CA LEU A 373 -10.66 -7.47 0.95
C LEU A 373 -9.41 -7.87 1.76
N MET A 374 -8.23 -7.35 1.40
CA MET A 374 -6.97 -7.54 2.10
C MET A 374 -6.60 -6.27 2.88
N PHE A 375 -6.15 -6.39 4.13
CA PHE A 375 -5.88 -5.23 4.97
C PHE A 375 -4.73 -4.35 4.43
N ALA A 376 -3.68 -4.92 3.84
CA ALA A 376 -2.57 -4.12 3.28
C ALA A 376 -1.74 -4.93 2.27
N ILE A 377 -2.24 -5.09 1.04
CA ILE A 377 -1.59 -5.93 0.01
C ILE A 377 -0.30 -5.31 -0.52
N ARG A 378 -0.24 -3.99 -0.76
CA ARG A 378 1.00 -3.34 -1.18
C ARG A 378 2.02 -3.36 -0.05
N PHE A 379 1.60 -3.31 1.21
CA PHE A 379 2.52 -3.44 2.32
C PHE A 379 3.09 -4.86 2.42
N LEU A 380 2.27 -5.89 2.26
CA LEU A 380 2.75 -7.28 2.18
C LEU A 380 3.75 -7.45 1.02
N LYS A 381 3.40 -6.95 -0.18
CA LYS A 381 4.30 -6.94 -1.34
C LYS A 381 5.58 -6.17 -1.05
N SER A 382 5.51 -5.04 -0.34
CA SER A 382 6.69 -4.28 0.06
C SER A 382 7.63 -5.08 0.96
N ASN A 383 7.09 -5.87 1.91
CA ASN A 383 7.89 -6.71 2.78
C ASN A 383 8.54 -7.85 1.99
N PHE A 384 7.79 -8.44 1.06
CA PHE A 384 8.32 -9.44 0.15
C PHE A 384 9.45 -8.88 -0.74
N ASP A 385 9.25 -7.70 -1.32
CA ASP A 385 10.24 -7.04 -2.17
C ASP A 385 11.49 -6.66 -1.37
N THR A 386 11.34 -6.11 -0.17
CA THR A 386 12.47 -5.82 0.73
C THR A 386 13.31 -7.07 1.02
N LEU A 387 12.68 -8.23 1.17
CA LEU A 387 13.37 -9.48 1.47
C LEU A 387 13.96 -10.16 0.24
N THR A 388 13.40 -9.95 -0.96
CA THR A 388 13.65 -10.87 -2.08
C THR A 388 13.88 -10.22 -3.45
N ALA A 389 13.59 -8.93 -3.63
CA ALA A 389 13.65 -8.28 -4.95
C ALA A 389 15.06 -8.33 -5.57
N HIS A 390 16.11 -8.27 -4.74
CA HIS A 390 17.50 -8.42 -5.19
C HIS A 390 17.78 -9.76 -5.90
N LEU A 391 17.04 -10.82 -5.54
CA LEU A 391 17.13 -12.14 -6.18
C LEU A 391 16.18 -12.25 -7.37
N PHE A 392 14.90 -11.94 -7.16
CA PHE A 392 13.83 -12.37 -8.06
C PHE A 392 13.23 -11.27 -8.95
N ASP A 393 13.43 -9.97 -8.68
CA ASP A 393 12.87 -8.93 -9.54
C ASP A 393 13.70 -8.79 -10.84
N LYS A 394 13.11 -9.28 -11.94
CA LYS A 394 13.72 -9.27 -13.28
C LYS A 394 13.88 -7.86 -13.85
N GLU A 395 13.11 -6.89 -13.38
CA GLU A 395 13.17 -5.51 -13.86
C GLU A 395 14.27 -4.71 -13.15
N PHE A 396 14.86 -5.23 -12.06
CA PHE A 396 15.94 -4.55 -11.37
C PHE A 396 17.22 -4.57 -12.20
N THR A 397 17.78 -3.38 -12.40
CA THR A 397 19.12 -3.19 -12.96
C THR A 397 20.19 -3.73 -12.02
N LYS A 398 21.43 -3.92 -12.52
CA LYS A 398 22.55 -4.41 -11.70
C LYS A 398 22.75 -3.56 -10.45
N GLU A 399 22.74 -2.24 -10.59
CA GLU A 399 22.91 -1.32 -9.44
C GLU A 399 21.72 -1.37 -8.47
N ALA A 400 20.49 -1.43 -8.99
CA ALA A 400 19.30 -1.57 -8.15
C ALA A 400 19.33 -2.88 -7.35
N ARG A 401 19.80 -4.00 -7.94
CA ARG A 401 19.99 -5.27 -7.22
C ARG A 401 21.01 -5.14 -6.09
N ILE A 402 22.15 -4.49 -6.35
CA ILE A 402 23.19 -4.25 -5.33
C ILE A 402 22.63 -3.38 -4.20
N THR A 403 21.95 -2.28 -4.54
CA THR A 403 21.32 -1.38 -3.57
C THR A 403 20.27 -2.11 -2.73
N SER A 404 19.43 -2.92 -3.39
CA SER A 404 18.42 -3.74 -2.69
C SER A 404 19.08 -4.77 -1.76
N ALA A 405 20.11 -5.48 -2.21
CA ALA A 405 20.82 -6.46 -1.38
C ALA A 405 21.49 -5.80 -0.17
N LYS A 406 22.15 -4.65 -0.36
CA LYS A 406 22.73 -3.86 0.74
C LYS A 406 21.67 -3.42 1.75
N ASN A 407 20.50 -2.99 1.28
CA ASN A 407 19.39 -2.62 2.17
C ASN A 407 18.86 -3.83 2.94
N THR A 408 18.62 -4.97 2.28
CA THR A 408 18.20 -6.21 2.95
C THR A 408 19.21 -6.64 4.01
N LEU A 409 20.50 -6.61 3.68
CA LEU A 409 21.58 -6.96 4.62
C LEU A 409 21.62 -6.02 5.82
N ARG A 410 21.55 -4.70 5.60
CA ARG A 410 21.54 -3.70 6.70
C ARG A 410 20.33 -3.88 7.62
N ILE A 411 19.16 -4.16 7.06
CA ILE A 411 17.95 -4.46 7.82
C ILE A 411 18.16 -5.73 8.66
N ALA A 412 18.59 -6.83 8.04
CA ALA A 412 18.80 -8.09 8.75
C ALA A 412 19.84 -7.94 9.86
N ALA A 413 20.98 -7.33 9.56
CA ALA A 413 22.04 -7.07 10.53
C ALA A 413 21.58 -6.17 11.67
N GLY A 414 20.84 -5.09 11.36
CA GLY A 414 20.30 -4.17 12.36
C GLY A 414 19.27 -4.82 13.30
N ILE A 415 18.37 -5.63 12.74
CA ILE A 415 17.40 -6.41 13.53
C ILE A 415 18.13 -7.43 14.39
N THR A 416 19.06 -8.20 13.83
CA THR A 416 19.83 -9.20 14.59
C THR A 416 20.62 -8.53 15.72
N ALA A 417 21.28 -7.39 15.47
CA ALA A 417 21.99 -6.65 16.50
C ALA A 417 21.05 -6.21 17.64
N LEU A 418 19.89 -5.64 17.30
CA LEU A 418 18.88 -5.22 18.27
C LEU A 418 18.36 -6.41 19.10
N LEU A 419 18.06 -7.52 18.44
CA LEU A 419 17.59 -8.75 19.09
C LEU A 419 18.67 -9.37 19.98
N SER A 420 19.94 -9.35 19.57
CA SER A 420 21.05 -9.84 20.38
C SER A 420 21.22 -9.01 21.65
N ILE A 421 21.15 -7.68 21.55
CA ILE A 421 21.20 -6.79 22.72
C ILE A 421 20.02 -7.09 23.66
N ALA A 422 18.80 -7.23 23.12
CA ALA A 422 17.63 -7.56 23.93
C ALA A 422 17.82 -8.91 24.65
N LYS A 423 18.33 -9.94 23.95
CA LYS A 423 18.64 -11.25 24.53
C LYS A 423 19.72 -11.19 25.61
N MET A 424 20.71 -10.30 25.48
CA MET A 424 21.73 -10.11 26.52
C MET A 424 21.17 -9.46 27.79
N LEU A 425 20.16 -8.59 27.65
CA LEU A 425 19.48 -7.96 28.79
C LEU A 425 18.47 -8.90 29.46
N ASP A 426 17.83 -9.77 28.68
CA ASP A 426 16.88 -10.78 29.12
C ASP A 426 16.99 -12.01 28.21
N GLU A 427 17.54 -13.12 28.74
CA GLU A 427 17.85 -14.33 27.96
C GLU A 427 16.61 -14.92 27.27
N ASP A 428 15.42 -14.77 27.85
CA ASP A 428 14.17 -15.35 27.36
C ASP A 428 13.35 -14.40 26.46
N SER A 429 13.84 -13.17 26.28
CA SER A 429 13.16 -12.14 25.49
C SER A 429 13.13 -12.44 23.99
N VAL A 430 14.07 -13.23 23.46
CA VAL A 430 14.24 -13.44 22.01
C VAL A 430 14.41 -14.91 21.65
N ASP A 431 13.65 -15.35 20.64
CA ASP A 431 13.80 -16.63 19.95
C ASP A 431 14.30 -16.39 18.52
N PHE A 432 15.53 -16.82 18.22
CA PHE A 432 16.14 -16.67 16.90
C PHE A 432 15.68 -17.75 15.90
N ASP A 433 14.89 -18.75 16.31
CA ASP A 433 14.41 -19.78 15.39
C ASP A 433 13.24 -19.28 14.55
N PRO A 434 13.36 -19.19 13.20
CA PRO A 434 12.30 -18.67 12.34
C PRO A 434 11.09 -19.60 12.24
N ARG A 435 11.12 -20.82 12.79
CA ARG A 435 9.96 -21.71 12.88
C ARG A 435 9.09 -21.39 14.11
N SER A 436 9.56 -20.53 15.01
CA SER A 436 8.84 -19.99 16.16
C SER A 436 8.04 -18.75 15.80
N SER A 437 6.82 -18.60 16.34
CA SER A 437 6.07 -17.36 16.15
C SER A 437 6.68 -16.18 16.93
N LYS A 438 7.58 -16.42 17.89
CA LYS A 438 8.37 -15.38 18.59
C LYS A 438 9.48 -14.77 17.72
N PHE A 439 9.88 -15.41 16.63
CA PHE A 439 10.95 -14.92 15.75
C PHE A 439 10.75 -13.46 15.35
N GLY A 440 11.82 -12.67 15.44
CA GLY A 440 11.80 -11.26 15.09
C GLY A 440 11.10 -10.34 16.10
N ASN A 441 10.66 -10.86 17.25
CA ASN A 441 10.11 -10.03 18.32
C ASN A 441 11.08 -9.93 19.50
N ILE A 442 10.92 -8.85 20.26
CA ILE A 442 11.43 -8.73 21.63
C ILE A 442 10.26 -8.99 22.56
N CYS A 443 10.39 -9.93 23.48
CA CYS A 443 9.35 -10.33 24.41
C CYS A 443 9.68 -9.93 25.84
N LYS A 444 8.67 -9.50 26.58
CA LYS A 444 8.69 -9.32 28.03
C LYS A 444 7.53 -10.13 28.62
N GLY A 445 7.85 -11.28 29.21
CA GLY A 445 6.85 -12.27 29.62
C GLY A 445 6.01 -12.77 28.44
N VAL A 446 4.69 -12.56 28.49
CA VAL A 446 3.75 -12.99 27.44
C VAL A 446 3.63 -12.01 26.27
N ARG A 447 4.16 -10.80 26.42
CA ARG A 447 4.02 -9.73 25.44
C ARG A 447 5.23 -9.73 24.52
N CYS A 448 5.01 -9.62 23.23
CA CYS A 448 6.06 -9.59 22.24
C CYS A 448 5.85 -8.42 21.27
N PHE A 449 6.91 -7.66 21.05
CA PHE A 449 6.95 -6.47 20.23
C PHE A 449 7.66 -6.77 18.91
N ASP A 450 6.99 -6.56 17.78
CA ASP A 450 7.54 -6.80 16.45
C ASP A 450 8.48 -5.67 16.02
N VAL A 451 9.77 -5.94 15.97
CA VAL A 451 10.81 -4.99 15.53
C VAL A 451 11.18 -5.12 14.04
N THR A 452 10.43 -5.94 13.30
CA THR A 452 10.68 -6.23 11.87
C THR A 452 9.73 -5.53 10.92
N GLY A 453 8.75 -4.76 11.42
CA GLY A 453 7.71 -4.17 10.57
C GLY A 453 6.87 -5.23 9.84
N GLY A 454 6.64 -6.39 10.49
CA GLY A 454 5.87 -7.49 9.92
C GLY A 454 6.60 -8.34 8.87
N MET A 455 7.89 -8.08 8.58
CA MET A 455 8.70 -8.95 7.71
C MET A 455 8.89 -10.36 8.31
N ARG A 456 8.93 -10.48 9.65
CA ARG A 456 9.02 -11.77 10.35
C ARG A 456 7.98 -12.79 9.87
N GLY A 457 6.76 -12.34 9.53
CA GLY A 457 5.69 -13.23 9.09
C GLY A 457 6.02 -13.98 7.81
N LEU A 458 6.72 -13.32 6.87
CA LEU A 458 7.16 -13.95 5.62
C LEU A 458 8.32 -14.91 5.85
N VAL A 459 9.25 -14.55 6.74
CA VAL A 459 10.39 -15.43 7.11
C VAL A 459 9.87 -16.69 7.82
N ILE A 460 8.93 -16.54 8.75
CA ILE A 460 8.30 -17.67 9.46
C ILE A 460 7.53 -18.57 8.48
N LEU A 461 6.76 -17.97 7.56
CA LEU A 461 6.06 -18.71 6.53
C LEU A 461 7.04 -19.53 5.69
N GLY A 462 8.10 -18.89 5.18
CA GLY A 462 9.14 -19.58 4.41
C GLY A 462 9.79 -20.71 5.21
N ALA A 463 10.18 -20.46 6.45
CA ALA A 463 10.85 -21.46 7.31
C ALA A 463 9.96 -22.67 7.66
N ARG A 464 8.63 -22.50 7.69
CA ARG A 464 7.68 -23.59 7.92
C ARG A 464 7.28 -24.34 6.64
N LEU A 465 7.44 -23.70 5.48
CA LEU A 465 7.16 -24.28 4.16
C LEU A 465 8.40 -24.87 3.48
N VAL A 466 9.57 -24.73 4.08
CA VAL A 466 10.81 -25.39 3.62
C VAL A 466 11.06 -26.59 4.53
N PRO A 467 11.22 -27.80 3.98
CA PRO A 467 11.49 -28.98 4.79
C PRO A 467 12.87 -28.85 5.44
N THR A 468 12.97 -29.19 6.73
CA THR A 468 14.20 -29.15 7.52
C THR A 468 14.35 -30.44 8.34
N ILE A 469 15.56 -30.69 8.83
CA ILE A 469 15.83 -31.82 9.74
C ILE A 469 15.60 -31.35 11.18
N HIS A 470 14.83 -32.11 11.94
CA HIS A 470 14.72 -31.97 13.39
C HIS A 470 14.75 -33.36 14.03
N ASN A 471 15.64 -33.58 14.98
CA ASN A 471 15.87 -34.88 15.64
C ASN A 471 16.05 -36.05 14.66
N GLY A 472 16.82 -35.83 13.59
CA GLY A 472 17.08 -36.85 12.55
C GLY A 472 15.95 -37.05 11.53
N GLU A 473 14.79 -36.41 11.73
CA GLU A 473 13.66 -36.54 10.83
C GLU A 473 13.55 -35.34 9.86
N TRP A 474 13.43 -35.65 8.58
CA TRP A 474 13.04 -34.68 7.56
C TRP A 474 11.54 -34.38 7.65
N GLY A 475 11.19 -33.09 7.57
CA GLY A 475 9.80 -32.67 7.50
C GLY A 475 9.61 -31.16 7.54
N PHE A 476 8.35 -30.74 7.49
CA PHE A 476 7.96 -29.37 7.78
C PHE A 476 7.78 -29.22 9.29
N TRP A 477 8.42 -28.22 9.90
CA TRP A 477 8.48 -28.12 11.36
C TRP A 477 7.99 -26.77 11.87
N SER A 478 7.27 -26.82 12.99
CA SER A 478 6.78 -25.65 13.72
C SER A 478 7.22 -25.75 15.19
N LYS A 479 7.61 -24.62 15.78
CA LYS A 479 7.98 -24.53 17.20
C LYS A 479 6.89 -23.79 17.98
N SER A 480 6.37 -24.44 19.03
CA SER A 480 5.39 -23.86 19.95
C SER A 480 6.02 -22.75 20.79
N VAL A 481 5.39 -21.57 20.80
CA VAL A 481 5.84 -20.43 21.59
C VAL A 481 5.69 -20.63 23.10
N THR A 482 4.66 -21.37 23.52
CA THR A 482 4.31 -21.52 24.95
C THR A 482 5.03 -22.68 25.62
N THR A 483 5.39 -23.70 24.86
CA THR A 483 6.03 -24.91 25.41
C THR A 483 7.43 -25.13 24.88
N GLY A 484 7.84 -24.46 23.79
CA GLY A 484 9.07 -24.81 23.07
C GLY A 484 8.96 -26.09 22.25
N LYS A 485 7.80 -26.79 22.29
CA LYS A 485 7.61 -28.09 21.63
C LYS A 485 7.68 -27.97 20.11
N TRP A 486 8.46 -28.85 19.51
CA TRP A 486 8.51 -29.07 18.07
C TRP A 486 7.35 -29.94 17.60
N THR A 487 6.71 -29.53 16.51
CA THR A 487 5.61 -30.26 15.89
C THR A 487 5.88 -30.39 14.40
N LYS A 488 5.87 -31.62 13.90
CA LYS A 488 5.90 -31.93 12.47
C LYS A 488 4.55 -31.56 11.86
N LEU A 489 4.56 -30.75 10.79
CA LEU A 489 3.35 -30.35 10.09
C LEU A 489 2.97 -31.46 9.10
N GLY A 490 1.69 -31.84 9.10
CA GLY A 490 1.18 -32.97 8.30
C GLY A 490 1.52 -34.36 8.86
N GLY A 491 1.75 -34.47 10.18
CA GLY A 491 1.90 -35.76 10.87
C GLY A 491 0.57 -36.49 11.10
N GLU A 492 0.64 -37.74 11.54
CA GLU A 492 -0.51 -38.67 11.67
C GLU A 492 -1.53 -38.32 12.78
N GLY A 493 -1.35 -37.20 13.48
CA GLY A 493 -2.25 -36.80 14.58
C GLY A 493 -3.52 -36.11 14.09
N TYR A 494 -4.69 -36.57 14.56
CA TYR A 494 -5.99 -35.93 14.29
C TYR A 494 -5.98 -34.44 14.69
N GLY A 495 -6.29 -33.56 13.74
CA GLY A 495 -6.31 -32.10 13.94
C GLY A 495 -4.94 -31.41 13.92
N GLN A 496 -3.87 -32.09 13.48
CA GLN A 496 -2.57 -31.45 13.26
C GLN A 496 -2.61 -30.56 12.02
N GLN A 497 -1.97 -29.38 12.13
CA GLN A 497 -1.83 -28.47 11.00
C GLN A 497 -0.86 -29.04 9.97
N ASP A 498 -1.21 -28.93 8.70
CA ASP A 498 -0.30 -29.20 7.60
C ASP A 498 0.33 -27.90 7.04
N ALA A 499 1.20 -28.04 6.04
CA ALA A 499 1.84 -26.89 5.38
C ALA A 499 0.82 -25.98 4.66
N MET A 500 -0.26 -26.54 4.13
CA MET A 500 -1.31 -25.79 3.44
C MET A 500 -2.15 -24.98 4.43
N ASP A 501 -2.39 -25.51 5.62
CA ASP A 501 -3.02 -24.80 6.73
C ASP A 501 -2.18 -23.61 7.17
N VAL A 502 -0.84 -23.75 7.23
CA VAL A 502 0.06 -22.63 7.55
C VAL A 502 -0.07 -21.52 6.51
N LEU A 503 -0.07 -21.87 5.23
CA LEU A 503 -0.24 -20.91 4.12
C LEU A 503 -1.61 -20.23 4.16
N THR A 504 -2.67 -21.03 4.30
CA THR A 504 -4.06 -20.56 4.34
C THR A 504 -4.29 -19.65 5.54
N ASN A 505 -3.79 -20.02 6.72
CA ASN A 505 -3.90 -19.21 7.94
C ASN A 505 -3.10 -17.91 7.84
N PHE A 506 -1.93 -17.93 7.19
CA PHE A 506 -1.16 -16.72 6.94
C PHE A 506 -1.98 -15.71 6.12
N PHE A 507 -2.53 -16.11 4.97
CA PHE A 507 -3.31 -15.21 4.11
C PHE A 507 -4.66 -14.83 4.74
N ALA A 508 -5.31 -15.76 5.44
CA ALA A 508 -6.51 -15.48 6.20
C ALA A 508 -6.26 -14.37 7.24
N GLY A 509 -5.10 -14.38 7.91
CA GLY A 509 -4.69 -13.33 8.85
C GLY A 509 -4.37 -11.97 8.20
N LYS A 510 -4.36 -11.87 6.86
CA LYS A 510 -4.13 -10.62 6.11
C LYS A 510 -5.39 -10.02 5.50
N LEU A 511 -6.55 -10.65 5.70
CA LEU A 511 -7.84 -10.12 5.28
C LEU A 511 -8.20 -8.82 6.04
N SER A 512 -8.96 -7.93 5.40
CA SER A 512 -9.54 -6.76 6.07
C SER A 512 -10.54 -7.18 7.16
N PRO A 513 -10.84 -6.34 8.15
CA PRO A 513 -11.78 -6.70 9.21
C PRO A 513 -13.13 -7.21 8.67
N SER A 514 -13.68 -6.56 7.64
CA SER A 514 -14.94 -6.97 7.01
C SER A 514 -14.84 -8.30 6.25
N ALA A 515 -13.77 -8.53 5.49
CA ALA A 515 -13.53 -9.81 4.83
C ALA A 515 -13.24 -10.94 5.84
N GLY A 516 -12.54 -10.62 6.92
CA GLY A 516 -12.30 -11.52 8.06
C GLY A 516 -13.60 -11.90 8.76
N ALA A 517 -14.52 -10.95 8.96
CA ALA A 517 -15.84 -11.20 9.53
C ALA A 517 -16.69 -12.13 8.63
N ILE A 518 -16.69 -11.91 7.31
CA ILE A 518 -17.39 -12.79 6.36
C ILE A 518 -16.81 -14.21 6.39
N ARG A 519 -15.47 -14.32 6.36
CA ARG A 519 -14.78 -15.61 6.54
C ARG A 519 -15.16 -16.27 7.86
N ASP A 520 -15.15 -15.53 8.96
CA ASP A 520 -15.42 -16.06 10.31
C ASP A 520 -16.85 -16.58 10.44
N VAL A 521 -17.82 -15.87 9.87
CA VAL A 521 -19.22 -16.33 9.79
C VAL A 521 -19.33 -17.62 8.97
N TRP A 522 -18.65 -17.70 7.84
CA TRP A 522 -18.69 -18.87 6.97
C TRP A 522 -17.96 -20.10 7.56
N LYS A 523 -16.82 -19.88 8.22
CA LYS A 523 -16.06 -20.93 8.92
C LYS A 523 -16.69 -21.34 10.25
N GLY A 524 -17.62 -20.55 10.80
CA GLY A 524 -18.25 -20.80 12.10
C GLY A 524 -17.33 -20.51 13.30
N GLU A 525 -16.13 -19.98 13.08
CA GLU A 525 -15.14 -19.63 14.09
C GLU A 525 -14.30 -18.41 13.67
N LYS A 526 -13.92 -17.58 14.64
CA LYS A 526 -13.00 -16.44 14.48
C LYS A 526 -11.57 -16.94 14.29
N PHE A 527 -10.69 -16.08 13.77
CA PHE A 527 -9.24 -16.34 13.74
C PHE A 527 -8.62 -16.67 15.13
N SER A 528 -9.28 -16.23 16.20
CA SER A 528 -8.92 -16.54 17.60
C SER A 528 -9.49 -17.88 18.11
N GLY A 529 -10.25 -18.62 17.30
CA GLY A 529 -10.93 -19.86 17.66
C GLY A 529 -12.26 -19.67 18.42
N LYS A 530 -12.79 -18.44 18.52
CA LYS A 530 -14.08 -18.15 19.18
C LYS A 530 -15.24 -18.21 18.18
N LYS A 531 -16.42 -18.70 18.58
CA LYS A 531 -17.62 -18.61 17.71
C LYS A 531 -17.96 -17.14 17.39
N PRO A 532 -18.28 -16.79 16.14
CA PRO A 532 -18.69 -15.44 15.76
C PRO A 532 -20.09 -15.15 16.33
N THR A 533 -20.25 -14.06 17.08
CA THR A 533 -21.55 -13.52 17.49
C THR A 533 -21.78 -12.18 16.79
N VAL A 534 -23.00 -11.94 16.29
CA VAL A 534 -23.33 -10.77 15.44
C VAL A 534 -22.95 -9.45 16.11
N ILE A 535 -23.24 -9.29 17.41
CA ILE A 535 -22.95 -8.05 18.16
C ILE A 535 -21.44 -7.82 18.36
N ASN A 536 -20.66 -8.86 18.71
CA ASN A 536 -19.23 -8.73 18.95
C ASN A 536 -18.42 -8.61 17.64
N THR A 537 -18.95 -9.09 16.52
CA THR A 537 -18.34 -8.92 15.21
C THR A 537 -18.53 -7.48 14.72
N THR A 538 -19.71 -6.88 14.89
CA THR A 538 -19.98 -5.49 14.47
C THR A 538 -19.19 -4.45 15.27
N LEU A 539 -19.05 -4.61 16.60
CA LEU A 539 -18.24 -3.69 17.42
C LEU A 539 -16.74 -3.76 17.09
N GLY A 540 -16.20 -4.95 16.82
CA GLY A 540 -14.80 -5.13 16.43
C GLY A 540 -14.46 -4.58 15.04
N LEU A 541 -15.47 -4.37 14.19
CA LEU A 541 -15.33 -3.77 12.85
C LEU A 541 -15.19 -2.24 12.89
N ILE A 542 -15.68 -1.59 13.94
CA ILE A 542 -15.69 -0.11 14.04
C ILE A 542 -14.79 0.44 15.15
N THR A 543 -14.27 -0.43 16.02
CA THR A 543 -13.37 -0.03 17.11
C THR A 543 -11.91 -0.03 16.63
N PRO A 544 -11.13 1.04 16.82
CA PRO A 544 -9.71 1.08 16.49
C PRO A 544 -8.91 -0.08 17.12
N ILE A 545 -8.00 -0.71 16.39
CA ILE A 545 -7.19 -1.85 16.93
C ILE A 545 -6.39 -1.40 18.15
N SER A 546 -5.79 -0.21 18.10
CA SER A 546 -5.08 0.41 19.22
C SER A 546 -5.98 0.57 20.46
N ALA A 547 -7.24 0.99 20.27
CA ALA A 547 -8.23 1.09 21.33
C ALA A 547 -8.66 -0.28 21.87
N GLN A 548 -8.83 -1.29 21.00
CA GLN A 548 -9.13 -2.66 21.43
C GLN A 548 -8.00 -3.22 22.30
N THR A 549 -6.75 -3.09 21.86
CA THR A 549 -5.56 -3.51 22.61
C THR A 549 -5.49 -2.76 23.94
N LEU A 550 -5.73 -1.44 23.95
CA LEU A 550 -5.70 -0.62 25.16
C LEU A 550 -6.78 -1.02 26.17
N ILE A 551 -8.01 -1.22 25.71
CA ILE A 551 -9.13 -1.67 26.56
C ILE A 551 -8.86 -3.06 27.13
N GLU A 552 -8.29 -3.97 26.34
CA GLU A 552 -7.88 -5.28 26.82
C GLU A 552 -6.78 -5.19 27.89
N GLU A 553 -5.80 -4.30 27.75
CA GLU A 553 -4.73 -4.12 28.73
C GLU A 553 -5.19 -3.38 30.00
N LEU A 554 -6.07 -2.38 29.88
CA LEU A 554 -6.73 -1.72 31.02
C LEU A 554 -7.52 -2.73 31.86
N LYS A 555 -8.32 -3.59 31.20
CA LYS A 555 -9.06 -4.66 31.87
C LYS A 555 -8.16 -5.70 32.55
N LYS A 556 -6.92 -5.84 32.09
CA LYS A 556 -5.94 -6.77 32.68
C LYS A 556 -5.20 -6.18 33.89
N GLY A 557 -5.35 -4.88 34.17
CA GLY A 557 -4.67 -4.18 35.27
C GLY A 557 -3.15 -4.21 35.13
N SER A 558 -2.63 -3.86 33.94
CA SER A 558 -1.22 -4.04 33.61
C SER A 558 -0.36 -2.82 33.94
N ASP A 559 0.73 -3.02 34.69
CA ASP A 559 1.73 -1.98 34.99
C ASP A 559 2.50 -1.51 33.74
N ASP A 560 2.58 -2.35 32.71
CA ASP A 560 3.22 -2.02 31.41
C ASP A 560 2.30 -1.26 30.43
N LEU A 561 1.16 -0.73 30.89
CA LEU A 561 0.16 -0.06 30.03
C LEU A 561 0.76 1.05 29.18
N LEU A 562 1.61 1.88 29.78
CA LEU A 562 2.29 2.99 29.10
C LEU A 562 3.19 2.50 27.96
N LEU A 563 3.90 1.40 28.16
CA LEU A 563 4.77 0.81 27.13
C LEU A 563 3.95 0.29 25.94
N VAL A 564 2.82 -0.38 26.22
CA VAL A 564 1.91 -0.85 25.16
C VAL A 564 1.30 0.34 24.41
N MET A 565 0.89 1.39 25.12
CA MET A 565 0.37 2.62 24.50
C MET A 565 1.40 3.28 23.58
N LEU A 566 2.65 3.41 24.03
CA LEU A 566 3.74 3.97 23.23
C LEU A 566 4.04 3.09 22.02
N ALA A 567 4.15 1.77 22.22
CA ALA A 567 4.40 0.83 21.13
C ALA A 567 3.32 0.91 20.04
N GLU A 568 2.04 0.84 20.42
CA GLU A 568 0.92 0.95 19.48
C GLU A 568 0.89 2.34 18.80
N ALA A 569 1.13 3.42 19.54
CA ALA A 569 1.18 4.78 18.98
C ALA A 569 2.28 4.95 17.93
N PHE A 570 3.44 4.32 18.11
CA PHE A 570 4.52 4.30 17.12
C PHE A 570 4.38 3.19 16.07
N GLY A 571 3.37 2.32 16.17
CA GLY A 571 3.14 1.24 15.22
C GLY A 571 3.98 -0.02 15.45
N ILE A 572 4.55 -0.19 16.62
CA ILE A 572 5.18 -1.43 17.02
C ILE A 572 4.08 -2.40 17.43
N SER A 573 3.86 -3.43 16.62
CA SER A 573 2.78 -4.39 16.85
C SER A 573 3.05 -5.20 18.11
N VAL A 574 2.10 -5.18 19.05
CA VAL A 574 2.16 -5.99 20.28
C VAL A 574 1.35 -7.27 20.09
N THR A 575 1.97 -8.41 20.36
CA THR A 575 1.29 -9.72 20.36
C THR A 575 1.36 -10.34 21.75
N ASN A 576 0.21 -10.77 22.27
CA ASN A 576 0.11 -11.49 23.52
C ASN A 576 0.10 -13.01 23.25
N TYR A 577 1.18 -13.70 23.61
CA TYR A 577 1.23 -15.17 23.63
C TYR A 577 0.79 -15.68 24.99
N THR A 578 -0.52 -15.76 25.17
CA THR A 578 -1.12 -16.46 26.31
C THR A 578 -1.33 -17.93 25.97
N PHE A 579 -1.38 -18.78 26.99
CA PHE A 579 -1.88 -20.14 26.83
C PHE A 579 -3.23 -20.13 26.12
N ARG A 580 -3.32 -20.91 25.04
CA ARG A 580 -4.58 -21.16 24.36
C ARG A 580 -5.20 -22.43 24.93
N GLY A 581 -6.36 -22.27 25.59
CA GLY A 581 -7.20 -23.38 25.99
C GLY A 581 -8.00 -23.90 24.81
N THR A 582 -7.64 -25.07 24.29
CA THR A 582 -8.35 -25.74 23.17
C THR A 582 -8.66 -27.19 23.56
N GLY A 583 -9.77 -27.72 23.05
CA GLY A 583 -10.25 -29.08 23.34
C GLY A 583 -11.44 -29.15 24.30
N LYS A 584 -12.03 -30.35 24.41
CA LYS A 584 -13.34 -30.58 25.05
C LYS A 584 -13.44 -30.07 26.49
N LYS A 585 -12.40 -30.21 27.31
CA LYS A 585 -12.39 -29.70 28.69
C LYS A 585 -12.41 -28.17 28.75
N TRP A 586 -11.67 -27.51 27.86
CA TRP A 586 -11.66 -26.06 27.77
C TRP A 586 -13.00 -25.50 27.28
N GLU A 587 -13.64 -26.18 26.33
CA GLU A 587 -15.02 -25.86 25.92
C GLU A 587 -16.01 -26.07 27.05
N ALA A 588 -15.91 -27.19 27.78
CA ALA A 588 -16.75 -27.46 28.94
C ALA A 588 -16.58 -26.40 30.05
N LEU A 589 -15.35 -25.96 30.32
CA LEU A 589 -15.09 -24.85 31.25
C LEU A 589 -15.79 -23.58 30.80
N LYS A 590 -15.63 -23.22 29.52
CA LYS A 590 -16.21 -22.01 28.95
C LYS A 590 -17.74 -22.02 28.96
N ILE A 591 -18.34 -23.16 28.63
CA ILE A 591 -19.80 -23.34 28.62
C ILE A 591 -20.35 -23.31 30.05
N LYS A 592 -19.74 -24.05 30.98
CA LYS A 592 -20.25 -24.19 32.35
C LYS A 592 -19.99 -23.00 33.25
N LYS A 593 -18.88 -22.28 33.05
CA LYS A 593 -18.41 -21.21 33.95
C LYS A 593 -18.34 -19.83 33.29
N GLY A 594 -18.60 -19.75 32.00
CA GLY A 594 -18.61 -18.49 31.26
C GLY A 594 -17.22 -18.02 30.81
N GLU A 595 -17.22 -17.05 29.89
CA GLU A 595 -16.01 -16.58 29.21
C GLU A 595 -15.05 -15.81 30.12
N GLN A 596 -15.55 -15.14 31.16
CA GLN A 596 -14.72 -14.42 32.11
C GLN A 596 -13.86 -15.39 32.95
N ILE A 597 -14.47 -16.45 33.51
CA ILE A 597 -13.75 -17.48 34.27
C ILE A 597 -12.78 -18.23 33.38
N PHE A 598 -13.17 -18.53 32.13
CA PHE A 598 -12.27 -19.15 31.15
C PHE A 598 -11.01 -18.30 30.91
N ASN A 599 -11.16 -17.00 30.65
CA ASN A 599 -10.01 -16.12 30.41
C ASN A 599 -9.15 -15.93 31.68
N GLN A 600 -9.79 -15.81 32.86
CA GLN A 600 -9.08 -15.76 34.14
C GLN A 600 -8.29 -17.03 34.41
N SER A 601 -8.86 -18.19 34.10
CA SER A 601 -8.23 -19.51 34.24
C SER A 601 -6.99 -19.64 33.37
N LEU A 602 -7.04 -19.19 32.10
CA LEU A 602 -5.87 -19.17 31.23
C LEU A 602 -4.78 -18.23 31.75
N LYS A 603 -5.15 -17.07 32.30
CA LYS A 603 -4.22 -16.14 32.95
C LYS A 603 -3.61 -16.74 34.22
N GLU A 604 -4.42 -17.43 35.04
CA GLU A 604 -3.97 -18.12 36.26
C GLU A 604 -2.94 -19.21 35.92
N ILE A 605 -3.23 -20.06 34.94
CA ILE A 605 -2.28 -21.08 34.45
C ILE A 605 -1.03 -20.40 33.93
N GLN A 606 -1.15 -19.36 33.12
CA GLN A 606 0.01 -18.66 32.56
C GLN A 606 0.91 -18.09 33.66
N ASN A 607 0.32 -17.41 34.65
CA ASN A 607 1.08 -16.82 35.74
C ASN A 607 1.79 -17.89 36.56
N ARG A 608 1.08 -18.96 36.93
CA ARG A 608 1.66 -20.06 37.73
C ARG A 608 2.69 -20.87 36.95
N PHE A 609 2.44 -21.09 35.67
CA PHE A 609 3.39 -21.72 34.78
C PHE A 609 4.65 -20.87 34.69
N ASN A 610 4.54 -19.57 34.42
CA ASN A 610 5.68 -18.67 34.33
C ASN A 610 6.48 -18.64 35.64
N GLU A 611 5.80 -18.56 36.79
CA GLU A 611 6.46 -18.57 38.10
C GLU A 611 7.22 -19.88 38.36
N ARG A 612 6.62 -21.03 38.02
CA ARG A 612 7.26 -22.33 38.18
C ARG A 612 8.36 -22.59 37.15
N ALA A 613 8.18 -22.12 35.93
CA ALA A 613 9.16 -22.19 34.86
C ALA A 613 10.40 -21.36 35.22
N ASP A 614 10.23 -20.11 35.67
CA ASP A 614 11.32 -19.22 36.10
C ASP A 614 12.11 -19.82 37.28
N LYS A 615 11.44 -20.41 38.27
CA LYS A 615 12.09 -21.14 39.37
C LYS A 615 12.88 -22.35 38.87
N LEU A 616 12.34 -23.10 37.91
CA LEU A 616 13.01 -24.24 37.31
C LEU A 616 14.22 -23.79 36.50
N GLU A 617 14.08 -22.77 35.67
CA GLU A 617 15.14 -22.20 34.80
C GLU A 617 16.34 -21.70 35.61
N LYS A 618 16.08 -21.11 36.79
CA LYS A 618 17.11 -20.67 37.74
C LYS A 618 17.79 -21.81 38.52
N SER A 619 17.25 -23.04 38.46
CA SER A 619 17.78 -24.17 39.21
C SER A 619 19.08 -24.73 38.62
N SER A 620 19.94 -25.30 39.49
CA SER A 620 21.14 -26.02 39.05
C SER A 620 20.81 -27.27 38.21
N GLN A 621 19.61 -27.82 38.41
CA GLN A 621 19.11 -28.99 37.68
C GLN A 621 18.84 -28.64 36.21
N TRP A 622 18.23 -27.48 35.94
CA TRP A 622 17.93 -27.01 34.58
C TRP A 622 19.17 -26.84 33.70
N ARG A 623 20.26 -26.33 34.29
CA ARG A 623 21.55 -26.19 33.61
C ARG A 623 22.15 -27.53 33.18
N LYS A 624 21.79 -28.63 33.86
CA LYS A 624 22.24 -30.00 33.56
C LYS A 624 21.29 -30.78 32.64
N MET A 625 20.12 -30.25 32.33
CA MET A 625 19.15 -30.90 31.43
C MET A 625 19.47 -30.63 29.96
N ASP A 626 19.29 -31.64 29.12
CA ASP A 626 19.19 -31.45 27.66
C ASP A 626 17.85 -30.78 27.28
N ASN A 627 17.74 -30.35 26.03
CA ASN A 627 16.56 -29.61 25.56
C ASN A 627 15.27 -30.44 25.61
N ASP A 628 15.34 -31.76 25.46
CA ASP A 628 14.17 -32.64 25.50
C ASP A 628 13.66 -32.83 26.94
N LYS A 629 14.57 -32.97 27.91
CA LYS A 629 14.24 -33.00 29.34
C LYS A 629 13.71 -31.66 29.84
N ARG A 630 14.32 -30.54 29.42
CA ARG A 630 13.81 -29.19 29.70
C ARG A 630 12.38 -29.04 29.19
N LEU A 631 12.13 -29.47 27.96
CA LEU A 631 10.82 -29.45 27.33
C LEU A 631 9.80 -30.32 28.07
N SER A 632 10.21 -31.52 28.50
CA SER A 632 9.37 -32.44 29.26
C SER A 632 8.94 -31.84 30.61
N GLU A 633 9.88 -31.25 31.36
CA GLU A 633 9.58 -30.63 32.66
C GLU A 633 8.68 -29.39 32.52
N LEU A 634 8.92 -28.53 31.53
CA LEU A 634 8.00 -27.42 31.24
C LEU A 634 6.61 -27.94 30.85
N THR A 635 6.53 -28.99 30.02
CA THR A 635 5.25 -29.59 29.63
C THR A 635 4.51 -30.18 30.83
N LYS A 636 5.24 -30.78 31.77
CA LYS A 636 4.71 -31.30 33.03
C LYS A 636 4.13 -30.18 33.89
N ILE A 637 4.88 -29.10 34.12
CA ILE A 637 4.41 -27.92 34.87
C ILE A 637 3.12 -27.38 34.24
N LYS A 638 3.11 -27.18 32.92
CA LYS A 638 1.93 -26.70 32.19
C LYS A 638 0.72 -27.62 32.41
N THR A 639 0.93 -28.93 32.30
CA THR A 639 -0.13 -29.93 32.43
C THR A 639 -0.69 -29.94 33.85
N GLU A 640 0.16 -29.87 34.86
CA GLU A 640 -0.23 -29.80 36.27
C GLU A 640 -1.05 -28.54 36.57
N GLU A 641 -0.59 -27.35 36.13
CA GLU A 641 -1.33 -26.11 36.34
C GLU A 641 -2.67 -26.10 35.60
N THR A 642 -2.71 -26.68 34.39
CA THR A 642 -3.96 -26.84 33.63
C THR A 642 -4.95 -27.76 34.35
N ASN A 643 -4.47 -28.88 34.88
CA ASN A 643 -5.31 -29.81 35.64
C ASN A 643 -5.81 -29.22 36.96
N LYS A 644 -4.98 -28.41 37.66
CA LYS A 644 -5.42 -27.69 38.86
C LYS A 644 -6.61 -26.78 38.57
N VAL A 645 -6.58 -26.06 37.45
CA VAL A 645 -7.71 -25.20 37.03
C VAL A 645 -8.94 -26.03 36.68
N PHE A 646 -8.79 -27.12 35.94
CA PHE A 646 -9.93 -27.98 35.63
C PHE A 646 -10.56 -28.58 36.88
N ASN A 647 -9.75 -29.03 37.83
CA ASN A 647 -10.21 -29.53 39.12
C ASN A 647 -10.91 -28.45 39.94
N LYS A 648 -10.34 -27.23 40.01
CA LYS A 648 -10.94 -26.07 40.69
C LYS A 648 -12.36 -25.76 40.21
N TYR A 649 -12.65 -26.00 38.94
CA TYR A 649 -13.96 -25.73 38.34
C TYR A 649 -14.80 -26.98 38.05
N ASN A 650 -14.40 -28.16 38.56
CA ASN A 650 -15.07 -29.44 38.35
C ASN A 650 -15.30 -29.78 36.87
N ILE A 651 -14.29 -29.53 36.04
CA ILE A 651 -14.26 -29.87 34.63
C ILE A 651 -13.53 -31.20 34.46
N LYS A 652 -14.29 -32.25 34.19
CA LYS A 652 -13.78 -33.61 34.02
C LYS A 652 -13.22 -33.87 32.64
#